data_AF-A0A328WR91-F1
#
_entry.id   AF-A0A328WR91-F1
#
_cell.length_a   1.000
_cell.length_b   1.000
_cell.length_c   1.000
_cell.angle_alpha   90.00
_cell.angle_beta   90.00
_cell.angle_gamma   90.00
#
_symmetry.space_group_name_H-M   'P 1'
#
loop_
_entity.id
_entity.type
_entity.pdbx_description
1 polymer ?
#
loop_
_entity_poly.entity_id
_entity_poly.type
_entity_poly.pdbx_seq_one_letter_code
_entity_poly.pdbx_strand_id
1 'polypeptide(L)'
;MKKIYTLVLLVITFLNGNAQIINIPDAAFKAKLLEASPSNQIASTQAVNANGTIYVSGYNKIDTNNNGEIEVSEVINIKYLNVGFSYINSLEGISSFSALEYLFCHYNSITNLDVSQNSSLITLQCNWNLLSTLILPNGPLSYFNCEYNQLTNLDISQNQQLKLLYCYNNQLSTLDVSQNPNLLYLSCEYNQLDNLDVSQNSLLINLNCSNNLLSTLTTQNSALSSLSCENNQLTSLDVTQNTALEDLSIFSNQLTTLDVTQNIALDYLSLNDNQVTNLDVTQNIALSYLLCGNNQLTNLDVSQNINLISLFCDSNQLATLDVTQNIALDYLSLNDNQLTTLDVTQNIALSDLSCGNNQLTSLDVSQNINLMGLFCDSNQLTSLDVTQNVALSDLSFDNNQLTTLDVSQNPNLYIIFCNSNQLTTLDVTQNSRLSYLVCNYNQLSSLYIKNNNQFWLDLNFDENPNLEYVCANENDIAIVQQRINSYGYTNCHVNSYCSFVPGGLFYTIQGNTKYDSNNDGCDDLDINYSNSNFTISNGVATGSLIVDTSGNYSIPVQGGNHTITPVLENPSYFNVSPSSVTISFPSETSPFNQDFCVTANGIKNDLEITIIPIQVARPGFDSNYKIVYKNKGNQLANGTLTFSFDDIIMDLISSIPSQDGSGTNILNWNFSDLNPFETREINLTFNINSPMETPAVNGGDSLVYTATIVGATDETPNDNTFTLNQTVVNSFDPNDKTCLEGNTISPEMVGEYVHYVIRFENTGTFAAENVVIADVIDATKFEINTLIPQSSSHNFFTRINGNKVEFIFENINLPFDDENNDGYVAFKIKTKSNLLVGNTFTNKANIYFDYNFPIITNTTSTTVTALSNQDFDFETNFTLFPNPAKDVINIKTKSEMDVNSVSIYNTLGQIIMTTIHAENGEINVSNLQTGSYFITVFTDKGSSTAKFIKQ
;
A
#
# COMPACT_ATOMS: atom_id res chain seq x y z
N MET A 1 63.84 2.24 106.36
CA MET A 1 62.42 2.04 105.96
C MET A 1 62.19 2.50 104.51
N LYS A 2 62.81 1.83 103.53
CA LYS A 2 62.72 2.13 102.09
C LYS A 2 62.80 0.82 101.29
N LYS A 3 61.84 -0.10 101.46
CA LYS A 3 61.68 -1.32 100.63
C LYS A 3 60.23 -1.84 100.60
N ILE A 4 59.24 -0.95 100.47
CA ILE A 4 57.82 -1.34 100.24
C ILE A 4 57.18 -0.58 99.06
N TYR A 5 57.78 0.49 98.53
CA TYR A 5 57.20 1.25 97.41
C TYR A 5 57.54 0.71 96.00
N THR A 6 58.47 -0.24 95.88
CA THR A 6 58.87 -0.79 94.57
C THR A 6 58.11 -2.05 94.14
N LEU A 7 57.31 -2.65 95.03
CA LEU A 7 56.51 -3.84 94.70
C LEU A 7 55.07 -3.49 94.27
N VAL A 8 54.58 -2.29 94.58
CA VAL A 8 53.27 -1.82 94.11
C VAL A 8 53.36 -1.12 92.74
N LEU A 9 54.54 -0.62 92.36
CA LEU A 9 54.76 -0.05 91.03
C LEU A 9 55.08 -1.10 89.94
N LEU A 10 55.40 -2.35 90.32
CA LEU A 10 55.70 -3.43 89.36
C LEU A 10 54.50 -4.35 89.07
N VAL A 11 53.38 -4.16 89.76
CA VAL A 11 52.11 -4.86 89.47
C VAL A 11 51.13 -3.98 88.69
N ILE A 12 51.41 -2.67 88.55
CA ILE A 12 50.60 -1.74 87.76
C ILE A 12 51.16 -1.57 86.32
N THR A 13 52.34 -2.12 85.99
CA THR A 13 52.95 -2.06 84.65
C THR A 13 52.82 -3.33 83.81
N PHE A 14 52.03 -4.33 84.25
CA PHE A 14 51.72 -5.54 83.48
C PHE A 14 50.25 -5.66 83.03
N LEU A 15 49.48 -4.56 83.08
CA LEU A 15 48.09 -4.52 82.61
C LEU A 15 47.86 -3.61 81.38
N ASN A 16 48.91 -3.21 80.67
CA ASN A 16 48.75 -2.54 79.38
C ASN A 16 49.01 -3.52 78.23
N GLY A 17 47.95 -3.76 77.44
CA GLY A 17 48.09 -4.16 76.04
C GLY A 17 47.87 -5.64 75.73
N ASN A 18 46.92 -6.32 76.36
CA ASN A 18 46.22 -7.37 75.61
C ASN A 18 45.24 -6.63 74.71
N ALA A 19 45.57 -6.52 73.44
CA ALA A 19 44.65 -5.97 72.47
C ALA A 19 43.37 -6.83 72.47
N GLN A 20 42.24 -6.20 72.78
CA GLN A 20 40.97 -6.89 72.90
C GLN A 20 40.49 -7.24 71.48
N ILE A 21 40.60 -8.52 71.12
CA ILE A 21 40.07 -9.04 69.86
C ILE A 21 38.54 -8.90 69.85
N ILE A 22 38.00 -8.39 68.76
CA ILE A 22 36.56 -8.22 68.53
C ILE A 22 35.99 -9.56 68.05
N ASN A 23 34.89 -10.00 68.65
CA ASN A 23 34.18 -11.18 68.15
C ASN A 23 33.44 -10.82 66.86
N ILE A 24 33.89 -11.39 65.73
CA ILE A 24 33.28 -11.22 64.41
C ILE A 24 33.00 -12.62 63.85
N PRO A 25 31.82 -13.20 64.15
CA PRO A 25 31.50 -14.57 63.74
C PRO A 25 31.19 -14.72 62.25
N ASP A 26 30.75 -13.64 61.58
CA ASP A 26 30.52 -13.66 60.14
C ASP A 26 31.85 -13.58 59.38
N ALA A 27 32.15 -14.64 58.63
CA ALA A 27 33.41 -14.76 57.91
C ALA A 27 33.54 -13.75 56.76
N ALA A 28 32.43 -13.37 56.11
CA ALA A 28 32.44 -12.38 55.03
C ALA A 28 32.71 -10.98 55.60
N PHE A 29 32.10 -10.65 56.74
CA PHE A 29 32.37 -9.39 57.44
C PHE A 29 33.83 -9.30 57.90
N LYS A 30 34.35 -10.34 58.57
CA LYS A 30 35.76 -10.39 58.98
C LYS A 30 36.70 -10.26 57.77
N ALA A 31 36.44 -10.99 56.68
CA ALA A 31 37.24 -10.89 55.46
C ALA A 31 37.22 -9.47 54.86
N LYS A 32 36.06 -8.81 54.87
CA LYS A 32 35.93 -7.44 54.35
C LYS A 32 36.71 -6.42 55.17
N LEU A 33 36.71 -6.56 56.50
CA LEU A 33 37.51 -5.71 57.38
C LEU A 33 39.03 -5.93 57.18
N LEU A 34 39.46 -7.19 56.99
CA LEU A 34 40.86 -7.52 56.69
C LEU A 34 41.31 -7.03 55.30
N GLU A 35 40.38 -6.88 54.36
CA GLU A 35 40.64 -6.32 53.03
C GLU A 35 40.94 -4.81 53.09
N ALA A 36 40.46 -4.10 54.11
CA ALA A 36 40.61 -2.65 54.22
C ALA A 36 42.08 -2.22 54.06
N SER A 37 42.34 -1.26 53.18
CA SER A 37 43.68 -0.78 52.86
C SER A 37 43.66 0.67 52.38
N PRO A 38 44.81 1.37 52.37
CA PRO A 38 44.89 2.71 51.79
C PRO A 38 44.55 2.80 50.30
N SER A 39 44.49 1.67 49.59
CA SER A 39 44.16 1.59 48.16
C SER A 39 42.69 1.26 47.85
N ASN A 40 41.85 0.99 48.86
CA ASN A 40 40.43 0.70 48.66
C ASN A 40 39.54 1.57 49.55
N GLN A 41 38.27 1.67 49.18
CA GLN A 41 37.32 2.60 49.78
C GLN A 41 36.53 1.98 50.95
N ILE A 42 37.17 1.09 51.73
CA ILE A 42 36.48 0.31 52.77
C ILE A 42 36.40 1.08 54.08
N ALA A 43 37.52 1.62 54.57
CA ALA A 43 37.55 2.25 55.89
C ALA A 43 38.39 3.53 55.89
N SER A 44 37.97 4.54 56.65
CA SER A 44 38.75 5.76 56.84
C SER A 44 38.53 6.38 58.22
N THR A 45 39.58 6.99 58.75
CA THR A 45 39.60 7.87 59.94
C THR A 45 39.25 9.33 59.59
N GLN A 46 39.14 9.66 58.30
CA GLN A 46 38.89 11.00 57.79
C GLN A 46 37.71 10.98 56.80
N ALA A 47 36.53 11.32 57.31
CA ALA A 47 35.34 11.56 56.50
C ALA A 47 34.62 12.80 57.01
N VAL A 48 34.10 13.61 56.08
CA VAL A 48 33.32 14.80 56.37
C VAL A 48 32.12 14.88 55.46
N ASN A 49 30.96 15.26 56.00
CA ASN A 49 29.79 15.59 55.22
C ASN A 49 29.82 17.09 54.90
N ALA A 50 29.91 17.44 53.62
CA ALA A 50 29.76 18.81 53.15
C ALA A 50 28.57 18.89 52.20
N ASN A 51 27.51 19.57 52.64
CA ASN A 51 26.26 19.78 51.88
C ASN A 51 25.60 18.50 51.37
N GLY A 52 25.58 17.43 52.16
CA GLY A 52 24.94 16.15 51.80
C GLY A 52 25.85 15.18 51.06
N THR A 53 27.02 15.63 50.58
CA THR A 53 28.04 14.76 49.96
C THR A 53 29.07 14.36 51.00
N ILE A 54 29.34 13.07 51.10
CA ILE A 54 30.34 12.52 52.01
C ILE A 54 31.69 12.49 51.30
N TYR A 55 32.60 13.34 51.75
CA TYR A 55 33.97 13.39 51.26
C TYR A 55 34.85 12.54 52.18
N VAL A 56 35.45 11.51 51.61
CA VAL A 56 36.33 10.58 52.32
C VAL A 56 37.74 10.73 51.77
N SER A 57 38.72 10.91 52.66
CA SER A 57 40.14 10.95 52.32
C SER A 57 40.93 9.99 53.19
N GLY A 58 42.16 9.65 52.79
CA GLY A 58 43.09 8.91 53.65
C GLY A 58 42.57 7.55 54.13
N TYR A 59 42.12 6.69 53.21
CA TYR A 59 41.67 5.33 53.55
C TYR A 59 42.73 4.57 54.36
N ASN A 60 42.25 3.73 55.28
CA ASN A 60 43.07 3.09 56.29
C ASN A 60 42.98 1.58 56.20
N LYS A 61 44.10 0.93 56.51
CA LYS A 61 44.10 -0.47 56.87
C LYS A 61 43.52 -0.63 58.27
N ILE A 62 42.64 -1.61 58.48
CA ILE A 62 42.09 -1.92 59.80
C ILE A 62 43.05 -2.85 60.58
N ASP A 63 43.42 -4.02 60.05
CA ASP A 63 44.42 -4.90 60.69
C ASP A 63 45.83 -4.30 60.57
N THR A 64 46.16 -3.41 61.51
CA THR A 64 47.38 -2.60 61.48
C THR A 64 48.61 -3.41 61.88
N ASN A 65 48.43 -4.45 62.70
CA ASN A 65 49.52 -5.30 63.18
C ASN A 65 49.72 -6.56 62.31
N ASN A 66 48.84 -6.83 61.34
CA ASN A 66 48.84 -7.94 60.39
C ASN A 66 48.71 -9.33 61.04
N ASN A 67 48.01 -9.42 62.18
CA ASN A 67 47.84 -10.69 62.89
C ASN A 67 46.61 -11.49 62.42
N GLY A 68 45.81 -10.94 61.47
CA GLY A 68 44.61 -11.59 60.94
C GLY A 68 43.39 -11.54 61.87
N GLU A 69 43.51 -10.86 63.00
CA GLU A 69 42.43 -10.55 63.93
C GLU A 69 42.14 -9.04 63.90
N ILE A 70 40.94 -8.65 64.30
CA ILE A 70 40.58 -7.23 64.42
C ILE A 70 40.47 -6.87 65.90
N GLU A 71 41.22 -5.86 66.34
CA GLU A 71 41.30 -5.45 67.73
C GLU A 71 40.58 -4.11 67.97
N VAL A 72 40.05 -3.90 69.18
CA VAL A 72 39.34 -2.65 69.54
C VAL A 72 40.21 -1.41 69.27
N SER A 73 41.51 -1.47 69.56
CA SER A 73 42.45 -0.36 69.32
C SER A 73 42.61 0.03 67.85
N GLU A 74 42.28 -0.87 66.92
CA GLU A 74 42.43 -0.66 65.48
C GLU A 74 41.22 0.04 64.86
N VAL A 75 40.03 -0.21 65.41
CA VAL A 75 38.78 0.33 64.89
C VAL A 75 38.30 1.57 65.62
N ILE A 76 38.86 1.87 66.80
CA ILE A 76 38.36 2.93 67.70
C ILE A 76 38.34 4.33 67.06
N ASN A 77 39.18 4.59 66.06
CA ASN A 77 39.26 5.87 65.33
C ASN A 77 38.63 5.84 63.94
N ILE A 78 38.11 4.71 63.47
CA ILE A 78 37.50 4.58 62.15
C ILE A 78 36.15 5.32 62.15
N LYS A 79 36.03 6.30 61.25
CA LYS A 79 34.84 7.16 61.10
C LYS A 79 33.94 6.76 59.95
N TYR A 80 34.51 6.17 58.91
CA TYR A 80 33.80 5.72 57.72
C TYR A 80 34.05 4.24 57.52
N LEU A 81 32.99 3.48 57.29
CA LEU A 81 33.04 2.06 56.96
C LEU A 81 32.04 1.73 55.85
N ASN A 82 32.55 1.19 54.75
CA ASN A 82 31.78 0.65 53.65
C ASN A 82 32.05 -0.84 53.45
N VAL A 83 31.03 -1.62 53.78
CA VAL A 83 30.94 -3.08 53.66
C VAL A 83 29.74 -3.51 52.83
N GLY A 84 29.25 -2.63 51.93
CA GLY A 84 28.19 -2.97 51.00
C GLY A 84 28.61 -4.05 49.99
N PHE A 85 27.63 -4.70 49.36
CA PHE A 85 27.87 -5.70 48.30
C PHE A 85 28.87 -6.82 48.68
N SER A 86 28.83 -7.27 49.94
CA SER A 86 29.88 -8.13 50.50
C SER A 86 29.34 -9.49 50.97
N TYR A 87 28.08 -9.83 50.66
CA TYR A 87 27.42 -11.08 51.06
C TYR A 87 27.46 -11.34 52.58
N ILE A 88 27.41 -10.26 53.37
CA ILE A 88 27.48 -10.31 54.84
C ILE A 88 26.11 -10.71 55.40
N ASN A 89 26.07 -11.62 56.37
CA ASN A 89 24.84 -12.06 57.04
C ASN A 89 24.69 -11.47 58.45
N SER A 90 25.80 -11.06 59.08
CA SER A 90 25.80 -10.42 60.39
C SER A 90 26.94 -9.40 60.52
N LEU A 91 26.62 -8.25 61.16
CA LEU A 91 27.60 -7.24 61.56
C LEU A 91 27.95 -7.30 63.05
N GLU A 92 27.78 -8.47 63.69
CA GLU A 92 28.25 -8.65 65.07
C GLU A 92 29.73 -8.26 65.19
N GLY A 93 30.03 -7.40 66.17
CA GLY A 93 31.32 -6.72 66.33
C GLY A 93 31.33 -5.24 65.96
N ILE A 94 30.32 -4.74 65.22
CA ILE A 94 30.24 -3.33 64.81
C ILE A 94 30.17 -2.35 65.99
N SER A 95 29.68 -2.79 67.15
CA SER A 95 29.63 -2.01 68.39
C SER A 95 31.00 -1.52 68.88
N SER A 96 32.10 -2.14 68.44
CA SER A 96 33.46 -1.71 68.79
C SER A 96 33.95 -0.49 68.00
N PHE A 97 33.27 -0.09 66.93
CA PHE A 97 33.61 1.08 66.11
C PHE A 97 33.04 2.38 66.71
N SER A 98 33.58 2.81 67.86
CA SER A 98 33.01 3.91 68.66
C SER A 98 33.05 5.30 68.00
N ALA A 99 33.98 5.53 67.07
CA ALA A 99 34.09 6.79 66.31
C ALA A 99 33.32 6.79 64.98
N LEU A 100 32.53 5.74 64.69
CA LEU A 100 31.88 5.57 63.40
C LEU A 100 30.80 6.64 63.17
N GLU A 101 30.98 7.43 62.12
CA GLU A 101 30.08 8.49 61.67
C GLU A 101 29.29 8.07 60.42
N TYR A 102 29.85 7.21 59.57
CA TYR A 102 29.24 6.78 58.31
C TYR A 102 29.35 5.26 58.14
N LEU A 103 28.20 4.57 58.10
CA LEU A 103 28.12 3.12 57.89
C LEU A 103 27.33 2.80 56.63
N PHE A 104 27.97 2.10 55.70
CA PHE A 104 27.37 1.57 54.48
C PHE A 104 27.44 0.04 54.51
N CYS A 105 26.30 -0.60 54.67
CA CYS A 105 26.15 -2.06 54.71
C CYS A 105 25.03 -2.56 53.80
N HIS A 106 24.69 -1.78 52.78
CA HIS A 106 23.65 -2.08 51.81
C HIS A 106 23.97 -3.28 50.90
N TYR A 107 22.94 -3.87 50.29
CA TYR A 107 23.07 -5.02 49.37
C TYR A 107 23.84 -6.19 50.01
N ASN A 108 23.34 -6.63 51.16
CA ASN A 108 23.86 -7.78 51.91
C ASN A 108 22.68 -8.69 52.30
N SER A 109 22.90 -9.64 53.21
CA SER A 109 21.88 -10.56 53.71
C SER A 109 21.75 -10.46 55.23
N ILE A 110 21.94 -9.25 55.77
CA ILE A 110 21.90 -8.98 57.21
C ILE A 110 20.46 -9.12 57.70
N THR A 111 20.27 -9.92 58.76
CA THR A 111 18.94 -10.20 59.33
C THR A 111 18.61 -9.39 60.57
N ASN A 112 19.63 -8.95 61.31
CA ASN A 112 19.52 -8.15 62.52
C ASN A 112 20.70 -7.18 62.57
N LEU A 113 20.44 -5.93 62.98
CA LEU A 113 21.48 -4.92 63.11
C LEU A 113 21.30 -4.12 64.40
N ASP A 114 22.29 -4.21 65.29
CA ASP A 114 22.36 -3.38 66.50
C ASP A 114 23.56 -2.42 66.36
N VAL A 115 23.24 -1.14 66.20
CA VAL A 115 24.20 -0.03 66.15
C VAL A 115 24.02 0.93 67.32
N SER A 116 23.37 0.48 68.41
CA SER A 116 23.08 1.30 69.60
C SER A 116 24.32 1.91 70.25
N GLN A 117 25.48 1.23 70.14
CA GLN A 117 26.76 1.68 70.69
C GLN A 117 27.54 2.62 69.75
N ASN A 118 27.11 2.78 68.50
CA ASN A 118 27.74 3.67 67.51
C ASN A 118 27.17 5.09 67.64
N SER A 119 27.29 5.72 68.81
CA SER A 119 26.64 7.00 69.14
C SER A 119 27.07 8.21 68.29
N SER A 120 28.16 8.08 67.52
CA SER A 120 28.66 9.13 66.62
C SER A 120 28.04 9.06 65.22
N LEU A 121 27.17 8.08 64.94
CA LEU A 121 26.66 7.81 63.60
C LEU A 121 25.79 8.95 63.08
N ILE A 122 26.17 9.48 61.91
CA ILE A 122 25.49 10.57 61.18
C ILE A 122 24.75 10.00 59.96
N THR A 123 25.31 8.98 59.31
CA THR A 123 24.74 8.31 58.14
C THR A 123 24.71 6.80 58.35
N LEU A 124 23.53 6.21 58.15
CA LEU A 124 23.34 4.77 58.09
C LEU A 124 22.66 4.38 56.77
N GLN A 125 23.34 3.56 55.97
CA GLN A 125 22.77 2.89 54.81
C GLN A 125 22.79 1.38 55.02
N CYS A 126 21.62 0.81 55.26
CA CYS A 126 21.40 -0.62 55.50
C CYS A 126 20.31 -1.19 54.57
N ASN A 127 20.05 -0.51 53.45
CA ASN A 127 19.07 -0.91 52.46
C ASN A 127 19.43 -2.19 51.70
N TRP A 128 18.42 -2.85 51.12
CA TRP A 128 18.60 -4.13 50.41
C TRP A 128 19.27 -5.18 51.30
N ASN A 129 18.62 -5.48 52.41
CA ASN A 129 18.99 -6.53 53.36
C ASN A 129 17.75 -7.34 53.73
N LEU A 130 17.84 -8.17 54.76
CA LEU A 130 16.75 -8.99 55.29
C LEU A 130 16.44 -8.60 56.75
N LEU A 131 16.61 -7.32 57.10
CA LEU A 131 16.49 -6.85 58.47
C LEU A 131 15.07 -7.04 58.97
N SER A 132 14.92 -7.84 60.02
CA SER A 132 13.67 -7.99 60.77
C SER A 132 13.71 -7.20 62.09
N THR A 133 14.91 -6.98 62.63
CA THR A 133 15.15 -6.09 63.77
C THR A 133 16.30 -5.13 63.50
N LEU A 134 16.11 -3.88 63.93
CA LEU A 134 17.09 -2.81 63.83
C LEU A 134 17.04 -1.97 65.11
N ILE A 135 18.20 -1.78 65.75
CA ILE A 135 18.35 -0.94 66.94
C ILE A 135 19.30 0.22 66.60
N LEU A 136 18.76 1.44 66.59
CA LEU A 136 19.49 2.66 66.24
C LEU A 136 20.27 3.25 67.43
N PRO A 137 21.33 4.03 67.18
CA PRO A 137 22.00 4.79 68.23
C PRO A 137 21.18 6.01 68.67
N ASN A 138 21.36 6.38 69.93
CA ASN A 138 21.07 7.74 70.39
C ASN A 138 22.19 8.65 69.86
N GLY A 139 21.92 9.47 68.86
CA GLY A 139 23.01 10.17 68.19
C GLY A 139 22.59 11.15 67.09
N PRO A 140 23.58 11.74 66.39
CA PRO A 140 23.40 12.80 65.40
C PRO A 140 22.96 12.27 64.02
N LEU A 141 22.20 11.16 64.00
CA LEU A 141 21.77 10.52 62.76
C LEU A 141 20.93 11.52 61.95
N SER A 142 21.40 11.84 60.74
CA SER A 142 20.86 12.87 59.86
C SER A 142 20.35 12.27 58.54
N TYR A 143 21.03 11.24 58.04
CA TYR A 143 20.62 10.46 56.87
C TYR A 143 20.45 9.00 57.27
N PHE A 144 19.29 8.44 56.97
CA PHE A 144 19.01 7.05 57.27
C PHE A 144 18.24 6.37 56.15
N ASN A 145 18.84 5.32 55.58
CA ASN A 145 18.21 4.49 54.56
C ASN A 145 18.18 3.01 55.02
N CYS A 146 16.96 2.49 55.15
CA CYS A 146 16.63 1.10 55.47
C CYS A 146 15.58 0.51 54.52
N GLU A 147 15.43 1.07 53.31
CA GLU A 147 14.52 0.54 52.28
C GLU A 147 14.81 -0.94 51.94
N TYR A 148 13.82 -1.64 51.39
CA TYR A 148 13.95 -3.05 50.98
C TYR A 148 14.51 -3.95 52.10
N ASN A 149 13.76 -4.02 53.20
CA ASN A 149 14.00 -4.87 54.35
C ASN A 149 12.70 -5.55 54.80
N GLN A 150 12.68 -6.16 55.98
CA GLN A 150 11.53 -6.86 56.54
C GLN A 150 11.10 -6.27 57.90
N LEU A 151 11.33 -4.96 58.08
CA LEU A 151 11.05 -4.28 59.34
C LEU A 151 9.55 -4.18 59.56
N THR A 152 9.09 -4.59 60.74
CA THR A 152 7.69 -4.43 61.18
C THR A 152 7.49 -3.24 62.12
N ASN A 153 8.59 -2.74 62.71
CA ASN A 153 8.63 -1.57 63.57
C ASN A 153 9.94 -0.80 63.32
N LEU A 154 9.88 0.52 63.50
CA LEU A 154 11.03 1.42 63.37
C LEU A 154 10.96 2.52 64.43
N ASP A 155 11.82 2.45 65.45
CA ASP A 155 11.93 3.50 66.47
C ASP A 155 13.05 4.49 66.11
N ILE A 156 12.64 5.71 65.78
CA ILE A 156 13.51 6.86 65.45
C ILE A 156 13.34 8.01 66.44
N SER A 157 12.70 7.76 67.59
CA SER A 157 12.31 8.79 68.57
C SER A 157 13.50 9.56 69.16
N GLN A 158 14.68 8.93 69.18
CA GLN A 158 15.92 9.52 69.70
C GLN A 158 16.77 10.22 68.63
N ASN A 159 16.35 10.19 67.36
CA ASN A 159 17.11 10.72 66.21
C ASN A 159 16.59 12.09 65.77
N GLN A 160 16.62 13.08 66.68
CA GLN A 160 16.03 14.42 66.44
C GLN A 160 16.74 15.25 65.36
N GLN A 161 17.94 14.85 64.92
CA GLN A 161 18.69 15.50 63.84
C GLN A 161 18.38 14.92 62.45
N LEU A 162 17.48 13.94 62.37
CA LEU A 162 17.14 13.26 61.12
C LEU A 162 16.56 14.24 60.11
N LYS A 163 17.14 14.26 58.90
CA LYS A 163 16.73 15.11 57.77
C LYS A 163 16.19 14.29 56.60
N LEU A 164 16.75 13.11 56.36
CA LEU A 164 16.34 12.21 55.28
C LEU A 164 16.07 10.82 55.85
N LEU A 165 14.85 10.32 55.65
CA LEU A 165 14.43 8.99 56.04
C LEU A 165 13.87 8.24 54.84
N TYR A 166 14.52 7.13 54.49
CA TYR A 166 14.05 6.17 53.50
C TYR A 166 13.80 4.84 54.18
N CYS A 167 12.53 4.46 54.31
CA CYS A 167 12.08 3.24 54.97
C CYS A 167 11.02 2.47 54.15
N TYR A 168 10.91 2.79 52.86
CA TYR A 168 9.97 2.19 51.94
C TYR A 168 10.29 0.72 51.61
N ASN A 169 9.33 -0.05 51.11
CA ASN A 169 9.47 -1.50 50.90
C ASN A 169 9.89 -2.24 52.19
N ASN A 170 9.09 -2.06 53.25
CA ASN A 170 9.19 -2.80 54.50
C ASN A 170 7.80 -3.37 54.87
N GLN A 171 7.58 -3.73 56.13
CA GLN A 171 6.31 -4.24 56.65
C GLN A 171 5.82 -3.39 57.83
N LEU A 172 6.14 -2.08 57.83
CA LEU A 172 5.79 -1.18 58.91
C LEU A 172 4.27 -0.98 58.95
N SER A 173 3.67 -1.23 60.12
CA SER A 173 2.26 -0.92 60.39
C SER A 173 2.06 0.46 61.00
N THR A 174 3.09 1.00 61.64
CA THR A 174 3.09 2.35 62.24
C THR A 174 4.44 3.01 62.02
N LEU A 175 4.45 4.34 61.90
CA LEU A 175 5.67 5.15 61.84
C LEU A 175 5.46 6.47 62.60
N ASP A 176 6.16 6.65 63.71
CA ASP A 176 6.13 7.91 64.49
C ASP A 176 7.33 8.79 64.13
N VAL A 177 7.04 9.93 63.50
CA VAL A 177 8.03 10.96 63.11
C VAL A 177 7.91 12.24 63.96
N SER A 178 7.12 12.23 65.02
CA SER A 178 6.81 13.41 65.84
C SER A 178 8.04 13.99 66.54
N GLN A 179 9.06 13.16 66.80
CA GLN A 179 10.32 13.56 67.44
C GLN A 179 11.41 13.94 66.43
N ASN A 180 11.10 14.04 65.13
CA ASN A 180 12.07 14.32 64.07
C ASN A 180 11.75 15.66 63.35
N PRO A 181 11.76 16.81 64.05
CA PRO A 181 11.29 18.09 63.50
C PRO A 181 12.15 18.65 62.34
N ASN A 182 13.36 18.10 62.15
CA ASN A 182 14.29 18.51 61.09
C ASN A 182 14.13 17.72 59.78
N LEU A 183 13.14 16.82 59.69
CA LEU A 183 12.89 16.05 58.47
C LEU A 183 12.58 16.98 57.30
N LEU A 184 13.31 16.75 56.20
CA LEU A 184 13.16 17.42 54.91
C LEU A 184 12.57 16.46 53.86
N TYR A 185 12.95 15.17 53.94
CA TYR A 185 12.51 14.12 53.02
C TYR A 185 12.08 12.88 53.82
N LEU A 186 10.88 12.40 53.53
CA LEU A 186 10.33 11.17 54.09
C LEU A 186 9.78 10.28 52.97
N SER A 187 10.36 9.10 52.81
CA SER A 187 9.90 8.05 51.89
C SER A 187 9.57 6.79 52.69
N CYS A 188 8.29 6.44 52.74
CA CYS A 188 7.72 5.34 53.50
C CYS A 188 6.70 4.51 52.70
N GLU A 189 6.76 4.61 51.36
CA GLU A 189 5.90 3.87 50.45
C GLU A 189 6.07 2.34 50.51
N TYR A 190 5.10 1.59 50.02
CA TYR A 190 5.11 0.11 50.06
C TYR A 190 5.33 -0.43 51.49
N ASN A 191 4.50 0.04 52.43
CA ASN A 191 4.41 -0.46 53.80
C ASN A 191 2.94 -0.84 54.09
N GLN A 192 2.59 -0.96 55.37
CA GLN A 192 1.25 -1.31 55.85
C GLN A 192 0.69 -0.22 56.79
N LEU A 193 1.11 1.04 56.60
CA LEU A 193 0.70 2.16 57.45
C LEU A 193 -0.80 2.45 57.25
N ASP A 194 -1.56 2.51 58.34
CA ASP A 194 -2.99 2.89 58.31
C ASP A 194 -3.25 4.36 58.66
N ASN A 195 -2.26 5.00 59.27
CA ASN A 195 -2.21 6.43 59.59
C ASN A 195 -0.77 6.97 59.56
N LEU A 196 -0.63 8.25 59.22
CA LEU A 196 0.64 8.97 59.27
C LEU A 196 0.39 10.43 59.68
N ASP A 197 1.07 10.87 60.75
CA ASP A 197 1.03 12.25 61.24
C ASP A 197 2.40 12.90 61.01
N VAL A 198 2.44 13.89 60.11
CA VAL A 198 3.64 14.69 59.81
C VAL A 198 3.52 16.13 60.32
N SER A 199 2.55 16.42 61.20
CA SER A 199 2.27 17.79 61.69
C SER A 199 3.44 18.44 62.41
N GLN A 200 4.34 17.65 63.02
CA GLN A 200 5.52 18.16 63.71
C GLN A 200 6.73 18.41 62.79
N ASN A 201 6.66 17.98 61.52
CA ASN A 201 7.77 18.05 60.56
C ASN A 201 7.67 19.29 59.68
N SER A 202 7.58 20.48 60.28
CA SER A 202 7.31 21.75 59.55
C SER A 202 8.28 22.11 58.42
N LEU A 203 9.49 21.51 58.40
CA LEU A 203 10.51 21.70 57.36
C LEU A 203 10.41 20.69 56.21
N LEU A 204 9.43 19.78 56.23
CA LEU A 204 9.28 18.73 55.22
C LEU A 204 9.00 19.34 53.84
N ILE A 205 9.83 18.96 52.87
CA ILE A 205 9.80 19.44 51.47
C ILE A 205 9.19 18.36 50.57
N ASN A 206 9.52 17.10 50.83
CA ASN A 206 9.03 15.96 50.05
C ASN A 206 8.50 14.86 50.97
N LEU A 207 7.29 14.39 50.68
CA LEU A 207 6.65 13.28 51.36
C LEU A 207 6.17 12.25 50.33
N ASN A 208 6.74 11.05 50.38
CA ASN A 208 6.19 9.88 49.71
C ASN A 208 5.69 8.87 50.74
N CYS A 209 4.38 8.63 50.74
CA CYS A 209 3.69 7.66 51.58
C CYS A 209 2.72 6.79 50.76
N SER A 210 2.97 6.66 49.46
CA SER A 210 2.11 5.88 48.56
C SER A 210 2.12 4.38 48.85
N ASN A 211 1.17 3.64 48.29
CA ASN A 211 1.10 2.18 48.44
C ASN A 211 1.12 1.73 49.92
N ASN A 212 0.23 2.32 50.70
CA ASN A 212 -0.01 1.99 52.12
C ASN A 212 -1.51 1.72 52.33
N LEU A 213 -1.97 1.74 53.57
CA LEU A 213 -3.37 1.56 53.95
C LEU A 213 -3.94 2.84 54.58
N LEU A 214 -3.38 4.01 54.26
CA LEU A 214 -3.72 5.26 54.93
C LEU A 214 -5.18 5.62 54.69
N SER A 215 -5.96 5.71 55.77
CA SER A 215 -7.34 6.23 55.74
C SER A 215 -7.40 7.72 56.02
N THR A 216 -6.39 8.24 56.72
CA THR A 216 -6.19 9.67 57.01
C THR A 216 -4.73 10.05 56.83
N LEU A 217 -4.50 11.28 56.39
CA LEU A 217 -3.18 11.89 56.30
C LEU A 217 -3.28 13.34 56.78
N THR A 218 -2.47 13.72 57.76
CA THR A 218 -2.43 15.10 58.27
C THR A 218 -1.20 15.80 57.73
N THR A 219 -1.39 16.71 56.76
CA THR A 219 -0.33 17.54 56.17
C THR A 219 -0.57 19.01 56.45
N GLN A 220 0.23 19.60 57.32
CA GLN A 220 0.17 21.04 57.67
C GLN A 220 1.53 21.72 57.41
N ASN A 221 2.30 21.15 56.48
CA ASN A 221 3.70 21.48 56.23
C ASN A 221 3.80 22.50 55.10
N SER A 222 3.94 23.79 55.45
CA SER A 222 3.94 24.89 54.47
C SER A 222 5.13 24.89 53.51
N ALA A 223 6.21 24.16 53.83
CA ALA A 223 7.39 23.99 52.97
C ALA A 223 7.26 22.82 51.99
N LEU A 224 6.19 22.02 52.08
CA LEU A 224 6.00 20.82 51.26
C LEU A 224 5.79 21.24 49.80
N SER A 225 6.73 20.86 48.94
CA SER A 225 6.68 21.12 47.50
C SER A 225 6.21 19.91 46.70
N SER A 226 6.35 18.71 47.25
CA SER A 226 5.96 17.46 46.59
C SER A 226 5.32 16.49 47.57
N LEU A 227 4.11 16.02 47.23
CA LEU A 227 3.34 15.06 48.01
C LEU A 227 2.87 13.91 47.12
N SER A 228 3.29 12.70 47.46
CA SER A 228 2.82 11.45 46.86
C SER A 228 2.15 10.58 47.92
N CYS A 229 0.86 10.34 47.75
CA CYS A 229 0.07 9.45 48.61
C CYS A 229 -0.93 8.61 47.80
N GLU A 230 -0.60 8.30 46.56
CA GLU A 230 -1.37 7.39 45.71
C GLU A 230 -1.50 5.97 46.28
N ASN A 231 -2.50 5.22 45.83
CA ASN A 231 -2.77 3.83 46.24
C ASN A 231 -2.89 3.70 47.77
N ASN A 232 -3.81 4.47 48.35
CA ASN A 232 -4.17 4.44 49.76
C ASN A 232 -5.70 4.30 49.91
N GLN A 233 -6.24 4.61 51.08
CA GLN A 233 -7.67 4.54 51.39
C GLN A 233 -8.21 5.90 51.85
N LEU A 234 -7.60 7.00 51.40
CA LEU A 234 -7.95 8.35 51.87
C LEU A 234 -9.35 8.72 51.38
N THR A 235 -10.23 9.10 52.32
CA THR A 235 -11.57 9.62 52.00
C THR A 235 -11.61 11.15 51.94
N SER A 236 -10.61 11.81 52.53
CA SER A 236 -10.42 13.26 52.52
C SER A 236 -8.94 13.59 52.66
N LEU A 237 -8.52 14.70 52.06
CA LEU A 237 -7.17 15.25 52.20
C LEU A 237 -7.25 16.78 52.22
N ASP A 238 -6.64 17.40 53.23
CA ASP A 238 -6.52 18.86 53.33
C ASP A 238 -5.10 19.28 52.97
N VAL A 239 -4.96 19.94 51.81
CA VAL A 239 -3.68 20.49 51.30
C VAL A 239 -3.66 22.01 51.34
N THR A 240 -4.65 22.66 51.96
CA THR A 240 -4.81 24.13 51.90
C THR A 240 -3.68 24.90 52.58
N GLN A 241 -2.93 24.25 53.47
CA GLN A 241 -1.75 24.82 54.13
C GLN A 241 -0.43 24.53 53.40
N ASN A 242 -0.43 23.64 52.41
CA ASN A 242 0.74 23.28 51.62
C ASN A 242 0.92 24.28 50.44
N THR A 243 1.02 25.56 50.74
CA THR A 243 1.01 26.62 49.70
C THR A 243 2.22 26.60 48.75
N ALA A 244 3.28 25.86 49.10
CA ALA A 244 4.48 25.66 48.27
C ALA A 244 4.39 24.43 47.34
N LEU A 245 3.25 23.72 47.34
CA LEU A 245 3.08 22.47 46.59
C LEU A 245 3.12 22.71 45.08
N GLU A 246 4.07 22.06 44.41
CA GLU A 246 4.30 22.05 42.97
C GLU A 246 3.82 20.73 42.35
N ASP A 247 4.01 19.61 43.07
CA ASP A 247 3.62 18.26 42.64
C ASP A 247 2.68 17.58 43.64
N LEU A 248 1.48 17.20 43.20
CA LEU A 248 0.52 16.44 44.00
C LEU A 248 0.06 15.17 43.27
N SER A 249 0.44 14.01 43.80
CA SER A 249 0.00 12.70 43.33
C SER A 249 -0.82 11.99 44.40
N ILE A 250 -2.10 11.79 44.12
CA ILE A 250 -3.10 11.24 45.05
C ILE A 250 -4.05 10.24 44.38
N PHE A 251 -3.66 9.71 43.21
CA PHE A 251 -4.50 8.78 42.46
C PHE A 251 -4.75 7.46 43.20
N SER A 252 -5.80 6.73 42.83
CA SER A 252 -6.21 5.49 43.50
C SER A 252 -6.46 5.67 45.00
N ASN A 253 -7.42 6.54 45.33
CA ASN A 253 -7.91 6.77 46.70
C ASN A 253 -9.45 6.75 46.71
N GLN A 254 -10.09 7.28 47.76
CA GLN A 254 -11.54 7.32 47.91
C GLN A 254 -12.03 8.76 48.16
N LEU A 255 -11.31 9.75 47.64
CA LEU A 255 -11.61 11.16 47.86
C LEU A 255 -12.92 11.54 47.16
N THR A 256 -13.81 12.22 47.87
CA THR A 256 -15.08 12.74 47.31
C THR A 256 -15.02 14.23 46.97
N THR A 257 -14.05 14.93 47.57
CA THR A 257 -13.78 16.36 47.38
C THR A 257 -12.29 16.62 47.55
N LEU A 258 -11.77 17.63 46.86
CA LEU A 258 -10.42 18.14 47.04
C LEU A 258 -10.42 19.66 46.85
N ASP A 259 -9.79 20.39 47.76
CA ASP A 259 -9.57 21.83 47.65
C ASP A 259 -8.09 22.09 47.38
N VAL A 260 -7.78 22.55 46.16
CA VAL A 260 -6.42 22.93 45.73
C VAL A 260 -6.27 24.44 45.52
N THR A 261 -7.26 25.25 45.93
CA THR A 261 -7.32 26.68 45.61
C THR A 261 -6.18 27.51 46.24
N GLN A 262 -5.54 26.99 47.28
CA GLN A 262 -4.39 27.62 47.95
C GLN A 262 -3.04 27.16 47.39
N ASN A 263 -3.01 26.11 46.56
CA ASN A 263 -1.79 25.53 46.00
C ASN A 263 -1.44 26.20 44.67
N ILE A 264 -1.25 27.52 44.69
CA ILE A 264 -1.07 28.34 43.47
C ILE A 264 0.20 28.01 42.66
N ALA A 265 1.15 27.31 43.28
CA ALA A 265 2.41 26.86 42.66
C ALA A 265 2.28 25.49 41.94
N LEU A 266 1.10 24.85 42.01
CA LEU A 266 0.88 23.51 41.48
C LEU A 266 1.11 23.47 39.97
N ASP A 267 2.08 22.68 39.54
CA ASP A 267 2.44 22.40 38.15
C ASP A 267 1.88 21.05 37.70
N TYR A 268 1.89 20.06 38.61
CA TYR A 268 1.41 18.70 38.38
C TYR A 268 0.35 18.30 39.42
N LEU A 269 -0.84 17.93 38.94
CA LEU A 269 -1.93 17.38 39.75
C LEU A 269 -2.43 16.06 39.16
N SER A 270 -2.26 14.97 39.91
CA SER A 270 -2.83 13.66 39.59
C SER A 270 -3.74 13.16 40.70
N LEU A 271 -5.03 13.07 40.39
CA LEU A 271 -6.09 12.57 41.27
C LEU A 271 -6.99 11.52 40.59
N ASN A 272 -6.47 10.82 39.58
CA ASN A 272 -7.20 9.75 38.90
C ASN A 272 -7.73 8.71 39.89
N ASP A 273 -8.76 7.96 39.50
CA ASP A 273 -9.27 6.82 40.29
C ASP A 273 -9.68 7.25 41.71
N ASN A 274 -10.57 8.24 41.79
CA ASN A 274 -11.16 8.73 43.02
C ASN A 274 -12.70 8.85 42.85
N GLN A 275 -13.37 9.57 43.73
CA GLN A 275 -14.82 9.79 43.71
C GLN A 275 -15.15 11.29 43.73
N VAL A 276 -14.24 12.14 43.22
CA VAL A 276 -14.37 13.60 43.30
C VAL A 276 -15.50 14.06 42.40
N THR A 277 -16.41 14.85 42.97
CA THR A 277 -17.61 15.35 42.27
C THR A 277 -17.46 16.78 41.74
N ASN A 278 -16.56 17.56 42.32
CA ASN A 278 -16.26 18.92 41.92
C ASN A 278 -14.77 19.22 42.18
N LEU A 279 -14.12 19.90 41.24
CA LEU A 279 -12.73 20.28 41.32
C LEU A 279 -12.57 21.72 40.81
N ASP A 280 -12.09 22.61 41.67
CA ASP A 280 -11.77 23.99 41.31
C ASP A 280 -10.25 24.13 41.14
N VAL A 281 -9.80 24.30 39.89
CA VAL A 281 -8.39 24.52 39.52
C VAL A 281 -8.12 25.96 39.06
N THR A 282 -9.08 26.87 39.23
CA THR A 282 -8.99 28.23 38.66
C THR A 282 -7.89 29.09 39.26
N GLN A 283 -7.40 28.73 40.46
CA GLN A 283 -6.28 29.42 41.11
C GLN A 283 -4.91 28.80 40.78
N ASN A 284 -4.88 27.60 40.20
CA ASN A 284 -3.65 26.86 39.89
C ASN A 284 -3.11 27.27 38.51
N ILE A 285 -2.81 28.55 38.32
CA ILE A 285 -2.40 29.14 37.03
C ILE A 285 -1.06 28.59 36.49
N ALA A 286 -0.26 27.95 37.35
CA ALA A 286 1.00 27.30 36.98
C ALA A 286 0.81 25.89 36.40
N LEU A 287 -0.41 25.33 36.44
CA LEU A 287 -0.66 23.92 36.13
C LEU A 287 -0.34 23.60 34.66
N SER A 288 0.57 22.66 34.46
CA SER A 288 0.96 22.11 33.15
C SER A 288 0.35 20.73 32.91
N TYR A 289 0.10 19.96 33.98
CA TYR A 289 -0.46 18.60 33.90
C TYR A 289 -1.63 18.43 34.87
N LEU A 290 -2.79 18.07 34.32
CA LEU A 290 -3.98 17.73 35.11
C LEU A 290 -4.48 16.34 34.71
N LEU A 291 -4.38 15.40 35.66
CA LEU A 291 -4.89 14.04 35.52
C LEU A 291 -6.00 13.83 36.56
N CYS A 292 -7.25 13.95 36.13
CA CYS A 292 -8.46 13.82 36.94
C CYS A 292 -9.47 12.81 36.36
N GLY A 293 -8.98 11.85 35.58
CA GLY A 293 -9.78 10.76 35.02
C GLY A 293 -10.35 9.82 36.08
N ASN A 294 -11.34 9.01 35.70
CA ASN A 294 -12.04 8.06 36.56
C ASN A 294 -12.48 8.68 37.91
N ASN A 295 -13.32 9.71 37.82
CA ASN A 295 -13.92 10.44 38.93
C ASN A 295 -15.43 10.60 38.69
N GLN A 296 -16.08 11.54 39.39
CA GLN A 296 -17.52 11.83 39.26
C GLN A 296 -17.75 13.30 38.90
N LEU A 297 -16.81 13.93 38.19
CA LEU A 297 -16.88 15.34 37.84
C LEU A 297 -18.02 15.58 36.86
N THR A 298 -18.87 16.56 37.17
CA THR A 298 -19.98 17.01 36.30
C THR A 298 -19.66 18.31 35.58
N ASN A 299 -18.69 19.06 36.08
CA ASN A 299 -18.11 20.23 35.45
C ASN A 299 -16.60 20.27 35.73
N LEU A 300 -15.87 20.98 34.88
CA LEU A 300 -14.47 21.31 35.08
C LEU A 300 -14.18 22.64 34.36
N ASP A 301 -13.67 23.64 35.10
CA ASP A 301 -13.25 24.93 34.54
C ASP A 301 -11.72 24.98 34.48
N VAL A 302 -11.17 24.90 33.27
CA VAL A 302 -9.73 25.00 33.00
C VAL A 302 -9.32 26.33 32.36
N SER A 303 -10.22 27.33 32.34
CA SER A 303 -10.03 28.58 31.60
C SER A 303 -8.83 29.41 32.09
N GLN A 304 -8.42 29.24 33.35
CA GLN A 304 -7.27 29.95 33.93
C GLN A 304 -5.95 29.17 33.80
N ASN A 305 -6.00 27.88 33.47
CA ASN A 305 -4.84 27.00 33.38
C ASN A 305 -4.22 27.07 31.97
N ILE A 306 -3.84 28.28 31.55
CA ILE A 306 -3.39 28.58 30.18
C ILE A 306 -2.08 27.87 29.79
N ASN A 307 -1.34 27.35 30.77
CA ASN A 307 -0.09 26.61 30.58
C ASN A 307 -0.32 25.09 30.47
N LEU A 308 -1.56 24.59 30.51
CA LEU A 308 -1.84 23.16 30.38
C LEU A 308 -1.28 22.60 29.08
N ILE A 309 -0.45 21.57 29.22
CA ILE A 309 0.14 20.76 28.15
C ILE A 309 -0.63 19.45 28.03
N SER A 310 -1.04 18.87 29.16
CA SER A 310 -1.81 17.62 29.18
C SER A 310 -3.01 17.70 30.11
N LEU A 311 -4.16 17.31 29.57
CA LEU A 311 -5.41 17.19 30.32
C LEU A 311 -6.01 15.80 30.11
N PHE A 312 -6.06 15.01 31.18
CA PHE A 312 -6.72 13.72 31.23
C PHE A 312 -7.92 13.81 32.17
N CYS A 313 -9.13 13.84 31.63
CA CYS A 313 -10.37 13.86 32.41
C CYS A 313 -11.39 12.84 31.89
N ASP A 314 -10.89 11.76 31.31
CA ASP A 314 -11.67 10.60 30.89
C ASP A 314 -12.44 9.92 32.04
N SER A 315 -13.48 9.15 31.73
CA SER A 315 -14.29 8.44 32.72
C SER A 315 -14.87 9.37 33.81
N ASN A 316 -15.57 10.41 33.38
CA ASN A 316 -16.28 11.36 34.25
C ASN A 316 -17.74 11.53 33.77
N GLN A 317 -18.42 12.58 34.22
CA GLN A 317 -19.81 12.90 33.87
C GLN A 317 -19.92 14.30 33.23
N LEU A 318 -18.87 14.74 32.53
CA LEU A 318 -18.82 16.07 31.92
C LEU A 318 -19.80 16.15 30.74
N ALA A 319 -20.75 17.07 30.82
CA ALA A 319 -21.66 17.38 29.71
C ALA A 319 -21.10 18.42 28.74
N THR A 320 -20.19 19.26 29.22
CA THR A 320 -19.48 20.29 28.45
C THR A 320 -18.09 20.49 29.03
N LEU A 321 -17.12 20.86 28.18
CA LEU A 321 -15.80 21.31 28.60
C LEU A 321 -15.32 22.39 27.62
N ASP A 322 -14.87 23.52 28.14
CA ASP A 322 -14.25 24.60 27.36
C ASP A 322 -12.73 24.53 27.52
N VAL A 323 -12.04 24.23 26.44
CA VAL A 323 -10.56 24.16 26.36
C VAL A 323 -9.96 25.29 25.51
N THR A 324 -10.76 26.28 25.11
CA THR A 324 -10.36 27.31 24.13
C THR A 324 -9.24 28.23 24.62
N GLN A 325 -9.03 28.33 25.94
CA GLN A 325 -7.95 29.11 26.54
C GLN A 325 -6.64 28.31 26.67
N ASN A 326 -6.69 26.99 26.55
CA ASN A 326 -5.56 26.09 26.79
C ASN A 326 -4.79 25.83 25.50
N ILE A 327 -4.28 26.91 24.89
CA ILE A 327 -3.63 26.88 23.57
C ILE A 327 -2.35 26.04 23.49
N ALA A 328 -1.75 25.74 24.66
CA ALA A 328 -0.57 24.91 24.79
C ALA A 328 -0.87 23.40 24.91
N LEU A 329 -2.16 22.99 24.89
CA LEU A 329 -2.54 21.59 24.97
C LEU A 329 -1.95 20.79 23.82
N ASP A 330 -1.20 19.76 24.18
CA ASP A 330 -0.59 18.76 23.31
C ASP A 330 -1.38 17.44 23.39
N TYR A 331 -1.80 17.06 24.60
CA TYR A 331 -2.56 15.83 24.89
C TYR A 331 -3.90 16.15 25.55
N LEU A 332 -5.00 15.67 24.95
CA LEU A 332 -6.36 15.83 25.49
C LEU A 332 -7.11 14.49 25.50
N SER A 333 -7.41 13.99 26.69
CA SER A 333 -8.20 12.77 26.91
C SER A 333 -9.52 13.08 27.63
N LEU A 334 -10.62 12.81 26.94
CA LEU A 334 -12.01 13.11 27.30
C LEU A 334 -12.92 11.88 27.17
N ASN A 335 -12.33 10.69 26.97
CA ASN A 335 -13.09 9.47 26.74
C ASN A 335 -14.12 9.23 27.87
N ASP A 336 -15.23 8.55 27.56
CA ASP A 336 -16.20 8.10 28.58
C ASP A 336 -16.77 9.28 29.40
N ASN A 337 -17.35 10.25 28.70
CA ASN A 337 -18.03 11.42 29.28
C ASN A 337 -19.44 11.56 28.67
N GLN A 338 -20.07 12.74 28.82
CA GLN A 338 -21.41 13.03 28.31
C GLN A 338 -21.39 14.25 27.37
N LEU A 339 -20.26 14.53 26.72
CA LEU A 339 -20.07 15.71 25.88
C LEU A 339 -20.97 15.63 24.64
N THR A 340 -21.76 16.68 24.41
CA THR A 340 -22.55 16.82 23.17
C THR A 340 -21.83 17.66 22.11
N THR A 341 -20.88 18.49 22.53
CA THR A 341 -20.08 19.37 21.68
C THR A 341 -18.68 19.49 22.24
N LEU A 342 -17.69 19.67 21.36
CA LEU A 342 -16.30 19.92 21.72
C LEU A 342 -15.71 20.91 20.71
N ASP A 343 -15.11 22.00 21.21
CA ASP A 343 -14.37 22.98 20.40
C ASP A 343 -12.89 22.88 20.73
N VAL A 344 -12.10 22.35 19.77
CA VAL A 344 -10.64 22.23 19.85
C VAL A 344 -9.91 23.18 18.90
N THR A 345 -10.62 24.15 18.30
CA THR A 345 -10.09 24.99 17.22
C THR A 345 -8.97 25.93 17.67
N GLN A 346 -8.89 26.22 18.96
CA GLN A 346 -7.82 27.05 19.54
C GLN A 346 -6.61 26.22 20.02
N ASN A 347 -6.74 24.90 20.12
CA ASN A 347 -5.69 24.00 20.60
C ASN A 347 -4.76 23.58 19.46
N ILE A 348 -4.11 24.57 18.83
CA ILE A 348 -3.29 24.38 17.63
C ILE A 348 -2.03 23.52 17.86
N ALA A 349 -1.63 23.34 19.12
CA ALA A 349 -0.51 22.49 19.51
C ALA A 349 -0.87 21.01 19.63
N LEU A 350 -2.15 20.65 19.58
CA LEU A 350 -2.65 19.31 19.89
C LEU A 350 -2.07 18.26 18.93
N SER A 351 -1.40 17.24 19.49
CA SER A 351 -0.89 16.08 18.76
C SER A 351 -1.75 14.83 18.98
N ASP A 352 -2.44 14.71 20.12
CA ASP A 352 -3.29 13.58 20.44
C ASP A 352 -4.63 14.02 21.04
N LEU A 353 -5.73 13.60 20.40
CA LEU A 353 -7.10 13.84 20.86
C LEU A 353 -7.84 12.53 21.05
N SER A 354 -8.25 12.25 22.28
CA SER A 354 -9.16 11.16 22.62
C SER A 354 -10.46 11.72 23.18
N CYS A 355 -11.57 11.50 22.47
CA CYS A 355 -12.91 11.96 22.83
C CYS A 355 -13.98 10.89 22.56
N GLY A 356 -13.58 9.62 22.61
CA GLY A 356 -14.46 8.48 22.41
C GLY A 356 -15.52 8.31 23.51
N ASN A 357 -16.54 7.49 23.28
CA ASN A 357 -17.64 7.22 24.21
C ASN A 357 -18.28 8.51 24.77
N ASN A 358 -18.71 9.39 23.86
CA ASN A 358 -19.40 10.65 24.17
C ASN A 358 -20.70 10.75 23.34
N GLN A 359 -21.28 11.93 23.23
CA GLN A 359 -22.51 12.20 22.49
C GLN A 359 -22.30 13.27 21.41
N LEU A 360 -21.07 13.38 20.89
CA LEU A 360 -20.70 14.39 19.89
C LEU A 360 -21.43 14.12 18.57
N THR A 361 -22.08 15.14 18.01
CA THR A 361 -22.73 15.08 16.69
C THR A 361 -21.84 15.64 15.57
N SER A 362 -20.85 16.44 15.93
CA SER A 362 -19.86 17.04 15.02
C SER A 362 -18.55 17.27 15.77
N LEU A 363 -17.45 17.24 15.04
CA LEU A 363 -16.12 17.53 15.56
C LEU A 363 -15.33 18.28 14.48
N ASP A 364 -14.84 19.49 14.81
CA ASP A 364 -13.99 20.29 13.93
C ASP A 364 -12.54 20.20 14.41
N VAL A 365 -11.70 19.53 13.62
CA VAL A 365 -10.25 19.38 13.86
C VAL A 365 -9.40 20.13 12.83
N SER A 366 -10.00 21.05 12.08
CA SER A 366 -9.35 21.74 10.94
C SER A 366 -8.13 22.57 11.33
N GLN A 367 -8.07 23.06 12.58
CA GLN A 367 -6.96 23.87 13.10
C GLN A 367 -5.86 23.03 13.76
N ASN A 368 -6.11 21.75 14.05
CA ASN A 368 -5.18 20.86 14.75
C ASN A 368 -4.23 20.19 13.74
N ILE A 369 -3.48 20.99 12.99
CA ILE A 369 -2.62 20.51 11.88
C ILE A 369 -1.50 19.56 12.31
N ASN A 370 -1.15 19.57 13.61
CA ASN A 370 -0.13 18.71 14.20
C ASN A 370 -0.69 17.38 14.74
N LEU A 371 -1.99 17.14 14.60
CA LEU A 371 -2.66 15.96 15.14
C LEU A 371 -2.09 14.68 14.50
N MET A 372 -1.54 13.80 15.35
CA MET A 372 -0.99 12.49 15.02
C MET A 372 -2.00 11.38 15.36
N GLY A 373 -2.70 11.49 16.48
CA GLY A 373 -3.74 10.57 16.92
C GLY A 373 -5.10 11.22 17.10
N LEU A 374 -6.13 10.65 16.46
CA LEU A 374 -7.53 11.04 16.65
C LEU A 374 -8.38 9.83 16.99
N PHE A 375 -8.89 9.79 18.22
CA PHE A 375 -9.76 8.73 18.74
C PHE A 375 -11.11 9.34 19.12
N CYS A 376 -12.10 9.19 18.26
CA CYS A 376 -13.45 9.75 18.42
C CYS A 376 -14.54 8.67 18.27
N ASP A 377 -14.20 7.44 18.63
CA ASP A 377 -15.08 6.30 18.59
C ASP A 377 -16.32 6.45 19.48
N SER A 378 -17.39 5.71 19.18
CA SER A 378 -18.59 5.62 20.01
C SER A 378 -19.22 6.98 20.30
N ASN A 379 -19.46 7.75 19.24
CA ASN A 379 -20.12 9.05 19.25
C ASN A 379 -21.36 9.03 18.32
N GLN A 380 -21.87 10.20 17.96
CA GLN A 380 -23.01 10.38 17.04
C GLN A 380 -22.60 11.19 15.81
N LEU A 381 -21.32 11.15 15.42
CA LEU A 381 -20.80 11.91 14.29
C LEU A 381 -21.46 11.44 13.01
N THR A 382 -21.94 12.37 12.18
CA THR A 382 -22.46 12.07 10.83
C THR A 382 -21.46 12.41 9.73
N SER A 383 -20.44 13.21 10.05
CA SER A 383 -19.36 13.63 9.16
C SER A 383 -18.12 13.95 9.96
N LEU A 384 -16.96 13.74 9.35
CA LEU A 384 -15.66 14.11 9.90
C LEU A 384 -14.77 14.58 8.74
N ASP A 385 -14.14 15.73 8.89
CA ASP A 385 -13.14 16.24 7.93
C ASP A 385 -11.75 16.19 8.59
N VAL A 386 -10.88 15.37 8.02
CA VAL A 386 -9.48 15.19 8.47
C VAL A 386 -8.47 15.72 7.45
N THR A 387 -8.92 16.42 6.40
CA THR A 387 -8.06 16.78 5.26
C THR A 387 -6.94 17.77 5.61
N GLN A 388 -7.08 18.52 6.71
CA GLN A 388 -6.05 19.43 7.20
C GLN A 388 -5.03 18.74 8.14
N ASN A 389 -5.34 17.55 8.66
CA ASN A 389 -4.52 16.83 9.63
C ASN A 389 -3.47 15.96 8.91
N VAL A 390 -2.56 16.59 8.18
CA VAL A 390 -1.56 15.90 7.33
C VAL A 390 -0.56 15.04 8.11
N ALA A 391 -0.42 15.28 9.42
CA ALA A 391 0.44 14.51 10.32
C ALA A 391 -0.21 13.23 10.87
N LEU A 392 -1.52 13.03 10.63
CA LEU A 392 -2.31 11.95 11.24
C LEU A 392 -1.75 10.57 10.88
N SER A 393 -1.42 9.79 11.91
CA SER A 393 -0.97 8.39 11.81
C SER A 393 -2.02 7.41 12.29
N ASP A 394 -2.80 7.77 13.31
CA ASP A 394 -3.75 6.88 13.97
C ASP A 394 -5.13 7.53 13.99
N LEU A 395 -6.10 6.89 13.34
CA LEU A 395 -7.46 7.38 13.23
C LEU A 395 -8.46 6.30 13.66
N SER A 396 -9.21 6.56 14.72
CA SER A 396 -10.32 5.74 15.17
C SER A 396 -11.60 6.56 15.27
N PHE A 397 -12.65 6.08 14.59
CA PHE A 397 -14.00 6.65 14.63
C PHE A 397 -15.05 5.53 14.59
N ASP A 398 -14.73 4.37 15.18
CA ASP A 398 -15.63 3.24 15.35
C ASP A 398 -16.97 3.69 15.95
N ASN A 399 -18.08 2.97 15.67
CA ASN A 399 -19.40 3.21 16.28
C ASN A 399 -19.88 4.66 16.15
N ASN A 400 -19.92 5.18 14.92
CA ASN A 400 -20.48 6.49 14.57
C ASN A 400 -21.54 6.34 13.46
N GLN A 401 -21.91 7.43 12.79
CA GLN A 401 -22.94 7.47 11.75
C GLN A 401 -22.41 8.08 10.44
N LEU A 402 -21.10 7.99 10.17
CA LEU A 402 -20.49 8.54 8.96
C LEU A 402 -20.93 7.77 7.72
N THR A 403 -21.27 8.48 6.65
CA THR A 403 -21.57 7.89 5.34
C THR A 403 -20.39 7.92 4.37
N THR A 404 -19.44 8.83 4.58
CA THR A 404 -18.24 9.02 3.76
C THR A 404 -17.10 9.56 4.62
N LEU A 405 -15.86 9.31 4.22
CA LEU A 405 -14.66 9.96 4.78
C LEU A 405 -13.62 10.13 3.66
N ASP A 406 -13.03 11.32 3.56
CA ASP A 406 -11.87 11.58 2.70
C ASP A 406 -10.58 11.54 3.52
N VAL A 407 -9.71 10.59 3.21
CA VAL A 407 -8.38 10.44 3.83
C VAL A 407 -7.24 10.66 2.83
N SER A 408 -7.53 11.24 1.66
CA SER A 408 -6.57 11.43 0.57
C SER A 408 -5.40 12.36 0.94
N GLN A 409 -5.60 13.25 1.91
CA GLN A 409 -4.61 14.21 2.40
C GLN A 409 -3.82 13.73 3.63
N ASN A 410 -4.00 12.47 4.05
CA ASN A 410 -3.37 11.92 5.25
C ASN A 410 -2.35 10.81 4.92
N PRO A 411 -1.23 11.13 4.23
CA PRO A 411 -0.28 10.12 3.73
C PRO A 411 0.45 9.34 4.83
N ASN A 412 0.41 9.83 6.08
CA ASN A 412 1.05 9.21 7.24
C ASN A 412 0.19 8.16 7.95
N LEU A 413 -1.09 8.01 7.58
CA LEU A 413 -1.98 7.04 8.21
C LEU A 413 -1.38 5.64 8.20
N TYR A 414 -1.29 5.06 9.39
CA TYR A 414 -0.80 3.73 9.68
C TYR A 414 -1.94 2.83 10.17
N ILE A 415 -2.91 3.39 10.91
CA ILE A 415 -4.08 2.71 11.46
C ILE A 415 -5.36 3.48 11.13
N ILE A 416 -6.36 2.76 10.62
CA ILE A 416 -7.75 3.22 10.54
C ILE A 416 -8.67 2.18 11.17
N PHE A 417 -9.39 2.58 12.21
CA PHE A 417 -10.52 1.84 12.78
C PHE A 417 -11.80 2.63 12.52
N CYS A 418 -12.71 2.04 11.75
CA CYS A 418 -13.97 2.64 11.33
C CYS A 418 -15.16 1.66 11.34
N ASN A 419 -15.13 0.68 12.24
CA ASN A 419 -16.20 -0.28 12.45
C ASN A 419 -17.53 0.41 12.76
N SER A 420 -18.65 -0.26 12.46
CA SER A 420 -19.99 0.15 12.90
C SER A 420 -20.32 1.59 12.51
N ASN A 421 -20.15 1.92 11.24
CA ASN A 421 -20.52 3.21 10.63
C ASN A 421 -21.54 2.97 9.50
N GLN A 422 -21.78 3.99 8.67
CA GLN A 422 -22.68 3.91 7.51
C GLN A 422 -21.93 4.16 6.19
N LEU A 423 -20.62 3.92 6.16
CA LEU A 423 -19.78 4.22 5.01
C LEU A 423 -20.26 3.42 3.80
N THR A 424 -20.50 4.09 2.67
CA THR A 424 -20.88 3.42 1.40
C THR A 424 -19.68 3.16 0.51
N THR A 425 -18.60 3.92 0.68
CA THR A 425 -17.32 3.72 0.03
C THR A 425 -16.19 4.17 0.95
N LEU A 426 -15.03 3.57 0.80
CA LEU A 426 -13.80 4.00 1.46
C LEU A 426 -12.63 3.85 0.49
N ASP A 427 -11.93 4.95 0.24
CA ASP A 427 -10.74 4.99 -0.60
C ASP A 427 -9.51 5.34 0.24
N VAL A 428 -8.57 4.39 0.31
CA VAL A 428 -7.30 4.53 1.02
C VAL A 428 -6.10 4.45 0.08
N THR A 429 -6.29 4.65 -1.23
CA THR A 429 -5.25 4.50 -2.26
C THR A 429 -4.07 5.47 -2.08
N GLN A 430 -4.29 6.61 -1.40
CA GLN A 430 -3.23 7.59 -1.10
C GLN A 430 -2.43 7.27 0.18
N ASN A 431 -2.88 6.31 1.00
CA ASN A 431 -2.33 6.04 2.33
C ASN A 431 -1.32 4.87 2.27
N SER A 432 -0.15 5.11 1.66
CA SER A 432 0.83 4.06 1.40
C SER A 432 1.50 3.44 2.64
N ARG A 433 1.35 4.06 3.82
CA ARG A 433 1.82 3.54 5.10
C ARG A 433 0.76 2.72 5.85
N LEU A 434 -0.50 2.74 5.40
CA LEU A 434 -1.63 2.14 6.10
C LEU A 434 -1.50 0.62 6.14
N SER A 435 -1.37 0.06 7.35
CA SER A 435 -1.14 -1.37 7.58
C SER A 435 -2.22 -2.05 8.43
N TYR A 436 -3.04 -1.26 9.12
CA TYR A 436 -4.21 -1.71 9.87
C TYR A 436 -5.46 -1.01 9.34
N LEU A 437 -6.37 -1.77 8.73
CA LEU A 437 -7.66 -1.26 8.30
C LEU A 437 -8.78 -2.18 8.81
N VAL A 438 -9.60 -1.66 9.71
CA VAL A 438 -10.73 -2.40 10.29
C VAL A 438 -12.01 -1.59 10.04
N CYS A 439 -12.85 -2.05 9.12
CA CYS A 439 -14.02 -1.34 8.60
C CYS A 439 -15.28 -2.22 8.59
N ASN A 440 -15.42 -3.09 9.60
CA ASN A 440 -16.55 -4.01 9.69
C ASN A 440 -17.88 -3.27 9.95
N TYR A 441 -19.01 -3.93 9.71
CA TYR A 441 -20.34 -3.39 10.05
C TYR A 441 -20.60 -2.00 9.44
N ASN A 442 -20.30 -1.84 8.15
CA ASN A 442 -20.59 -0.63 7.38
C ASN A 442 -21.63 -0.93 6.28
N GLN A 443 -21.84 0.00 5.35
CA GLN A 443 -22.72 -0.15 4.19
C GLN A 443 -21.94 -0.11 2.88
N LEU A 444 -20.67 -0.57 2.90
CA LEU A 444 -19.76 -0.41 1.76
C LEU A 444 -20.30 -1.16 0.54
N SER A 445 -20.39 -0.48 -0.60
CA SER A 445 -20.56 -1.09 -1.93
C SER A 445 -19.23 -1.31 -2.62
N SER A 446 -18.26 -0.43 -2.35
CA SER A 446 -16.91 -0.47 -2.91
C SER A 446 -15.86 -0.13 -1.85
N LEU A 447 -14.71 -0.82 -1.90
CA LEU A 447 -13.57 -0.58 -1.01
C LEU A 447 -12.27 -0.50 -1.83
N TYR A 448 -11.54 0.62 -1.78
CA TYR A 448 -10.32 0.84 -2.56
C TYR A 448 -9.08 0.82 -1.67
N ILE A 449 -8.39 -0.33 -1.63
CA ILE A 449 -7.23 -0.60 -0.78
C ILE A 449 -5.92 -0.78 -1.57
N LYS A 450 -5.87 -0.35 -2.83
CA LYS A 450 -4.66 -0.36 -3.67
C LYS A 450 -3.71 0.79 -3.28
N ASN A 451 -3.14 0.70 -2.09
CA ASN A 451 -2.31 1.74 -1.49
C ASN A 451 -0.79 1.50 -1.67
N ASN A 452 -0.37 0.50 -2.45
CA ASN A 452 1.04 0.09 -2.58
C ASN A 452 1.71 -0.30 -1.25
N ASN A 453 0.94 -0.64 -0.22
CA ASN A 453 1.50 -1.24 0.99
C ASN A 453 2.17 -2.59 0.64
N GLN A 454 3.28 -2.91 1.31
CA GLN A 454 3.97 -4.19 1.20
C GLN A 454 3.18 -5.36 1.81
N PHE A 455 2.47 -5.14 2.92
CA PHE A 455 1.65 -6.16 3.58
C PHE A 455 0.66 -5.57 4.60
N TRP A 456 -0.50 -6.21 4.73
CA TRP A 456 -1.49 -5.89 5.77
C TRP A 456 -1.16 -6.63 7.07
N LEU A 457 -1.07 -5.90 8.18
CA LEU A 457 -0.99 -6.49 9.52
C LEU A 457 -2.39 -6.90 10.01
N ASP A 458 -3.37 -6.03 9.77
CA ASP A 458 -4.78 -6.35 9.93
C ASP A 458 -5.59 -5.70 8.82
N LEU A 459 -6.49 -6.46 8.22
CA LEU A 459 -7.41 -5.99 7.20
C LEU A 459 -8.72 -6.71 7.40
N ASN A 460 -9.75 -5.99 7.81
CA ASN A 460 -11.06 -6.54 8.11
C ASN A 460 -12.15 -5.63 7.56
N PHE A 461 -13.11 -6.23 6.87
CA PHE A 461 -14.21 -5.56 6.18
C PHE A 461 -15.47 -6.46 6.19
N ASP A 462 -15.60 -7.30 7.21
CA ASP A 462 -16.74 -8.19 7.43
C ASP A 462 -18.03 -7.40 7.68
N GLU A 463 -19.19 -8.05 7.53
CA GLU A 463 -20.50 -7.46 7.81
C GLU A 463 -20.79 -6.16 7.01
N ASN A 464 -20.38 -6.13 5.74
CA ASN A 464 -20.74 -5.14 4.73
C ASN A 464 -21.65 -5.78 3.68
N PRO A 465 -22.98 -5.86 3.92
CA PRO A 465 -23.89 -6.71 3.14
C PRO A 465 -24.04 -6.29 1.67
N ASN A 466 -23.73 -5.03 1.34
CA ASN A 466 -23.83 -4.49 -0.01
C ASN A 466 -22.48 -4.49 -0.75
N LEU A 467 -21.43 -5.11 -0.19
CA LEU A 467 -20.09 -5.03 -0.76
C LEU A 467 -20.03 -5.82 -2.07
N GLU A 468 -19.90 -5.10 -3.17
CA GLU A 468 -19.85 -5.65 -4.53
C GLU A 468 -18.41 -5.67 -5.07
N TYR A 469 -17.56 -4.74 -4.61
CA TYR A 469 -16.24 -4.57 -5.19
C TYR A 469 -15.15 -4.18 -4.19
N VAL A 470 -13.97 -4.79 -4.32
CA VAL A 470 -12.74 -4.41 -3.62
C VAL A 470 -11.61 -4.21 -4.62
N CYS A 471 -11.07 -3.01 -4.70
CA CYS A 471 -9.83 -2.78 -5.46
C CYS A 471 -8.61 -3.00 -4.56
N ALA A 472 -7.70 -3.90 -4.94
CA ALA A 472 -6.52 -4.23 -4.14
C ALA A 472 -5.22 -4.23 -4.96
N ASN A 473 -4.06 -4.18 -4.28
CA ASN A 473 -2.76 -4.41 -4.91
C ASN A 473 -2.74 -5.82 -5.50
N GLU A 474 -2.01 -6.03 -6.60
CA GLU A 474 -1.96 -7.32 -7.29
C GLU A 474 -1.52 -8.47 -6.35
N ASN A 475 -0.63 -8.18 -5.40
CA ASN A 475 -0.15 -9.14 -4.41
C ASN A 475 -1.18 -9.47 -3.31
N ASP A 476 -2.14 -8.57 -3.06
CA ASP A 476 -3.15 -8.72 -2.00
C ASP A 476 -4.44 -9.40 -2.49
N ILE A 477 -4.64 -9.54 -3.81
CA ILE A 477 -5.86 -10.12 -4.40
C ILE A 477 -6.19 -11.49 -3.78
N ALA A 478 -5.19 -12.35 -3.57
CA ALA A 478 -5.41 -13.69 -3.02
C ALA A 478 -5.92 -13.67 -1.57
N ILE A 479 -5.36 -12.82 -0.72
CA ILE A 479 -5.77 -12.73 0.70
C ILE A 479 -7.14 -12.05 0.83
N VAL A 480 -7.42 -11.05 -0.01
CA VAL A 480 -8.73 -10.40 -0.07
C VAL A 480 -9.79 -11.37 -0.56
N GLN A 481 -9.52 -12.17 -1.59
CA GLN A 481 -10.44 -13.19 -2.07
C GLN A 481 -10.73 -14.27 -1.02
N GLN A 482 -9.72 -14.67 -0.24
CA GLN A 482 -9.92 -15.60 0.87
C GLN A 482 -10.87 -15.02 1.92
N ARG A 483 -10.71 -13.74 2.27
CA ARG A 483 -11.57 -13.02 3.21
C ARG A 483 -13.00 -12.92 2.70
N ILE A 484 -13.17 -12.51 1.43
CA ILE A 484 -14.47 -12.47 0.75
C ILE A 484 -15.21 -13.81 0.91
N ASN A 485 -14.51 -14.92 0.66
CA ASN A 485 -15.09 -16.26 0.80
C ASN A 485 -15.40 -16.62 2.26
N SER A 486 -14.54 -16.25 3.22
CA SER A 486 -14.75 -16.55 4.63
C SER A 486 -15.89 -15.74 5.27
N TYR A 487 -16.08 -14.51 4.83
CA TYR A 487 -17.18 -13.62 5.26
C TYR A 487 -18.50 -13.96 4.57
N GLY A 488 -18.48 -14.85 3.57
CA GLY A 488 -19.69 -15.31 2.89
C GLY A 488 -20.24 -14.34 1.85
N TYR A 489 -19.44 -13.39 1.38
CA TYR A 489 -19.83 -12.51 0.28
C TYR A 489 -19.96 -13.30 -1.02
N THR A 490 -21.15 -13.30 -1.62
CA THR A 490 -21.46 -14.06 -2.83
C THR A 490 -21.35 -13.22 -4.11
N ASN A 491 -21.51 -11.90 -3.99
CA ASN A 491 -21.49 -10.94 -5.10
C ASN A 491 -20.36 -9.91 -4.97
N CYS A 492 -19.34 -10.19 -4.14
CA CYS A 492 -18.19 -9.30 -3.98
C CYS A 492 -17.03 -9.78 -4.86
N HIS A 493 -16.40 -8.86 -5.58
CA HIS A 493 -15.31 -9.15 -6.51
C HIS A 493 -14.07 -8.34 -6.15
N VAL A 494 -12.88 -8.96 -6.29
CA VAL A 494 -11.60 -8.29 -6.08
C VAL A 494 -10.76 -8.30 -7.34
N ASN A 495 -10.22 -7.13 -7.71
CA ASN A 495 -9.17 -7.01 -8.72
C ASN A 495 -8.35 -5.73 -8.48
N SER A 496 -7.43 -5.38 -9.38
CA SER A 496 -6.53 -4.22 -9.22
C SER A 496 -6.93 -2.96 -10.02
N TYR A 497 -8.16 -2.92 -10.54
CA TYR A 497 -8.72 -1.85 -11.36
C TYR A 497 -9.54 -0.86 -10.52
N CYS A 498 -8.89 0.12 -9.89
CA CYS A 498 -9.59 1.07 -9.01
C CYS A 498 -10.31 2.17 -9.79
N SER A 499 -9.74 2.60 -10.91
CA SER A 499 -10.27 3.66 -11.76
C SER A 499 -9.58 3.57 -13.13
N PHE A 500 -10.18 4.14 -14.19
CA PHE A 500 -9.56 4.23 -15.52
C PHE A 500 -8.35 5.19 -15.53
N VAL A 501 -8.34 6.11 -14.57
CA VAL A 501 -7.20 6.98 -14.20
C VAL A 501 -6.36 6.27 -13.12
N PRO A 502 -5.02 6.32 -13.14
CA PRO A 502 -4.20 5.76 -12.08
C PRO A 502 -4.59 6.35 -10.71
N GLY A 503 -4.88 5.49 -9.72
CA GLY A 503 -5.00 5.92 -8.33
C GLY A 503 -3.65 6.41 -7.81
N GLY A 504 -3.64 7.46 -6.99
CA GLY A 504 -2.42 8.12 -6.49
C GLY A 504 -2.36 9.62 -6.80
N LEU A 505 -1.32 10.33 -6.31
CA LEU A 505 -0.90 11.63 -6.84
C LEU A 505 -0.33 11.42 -8.25
N PHE A 506 -1.00 11.96 -9.27
CA PHE A 506 -0.55 11.90 -10.66
C PHE A 506 -0.49 13.30 -11.29
N TYR A 507 0.27 13.40 -12.37
CA TYR A 507 0.44 14.59 -13.20
C TYR A 507 0.03 14.23 -14.63
N THR A 508 -0.41 15.22 -15.42
CA THR A 508 -0.93 14.97 -16.76
C THR A 508 -0.05 15.66 -17.80
N ILE A 509 0.28 14.94 -18.87
CA ILE A 509 0.89 15.50 -20.08
C ILE A 509 -0.13 15.36 -21.21
N GLN A 510 -0.49 16.46 -21.85
CA GLN A 510 -1.55 16.47 -22.86
C GLN A 510 -1.17 17.32 -24.07
N GLY A 511 -1.89 17.14 -25.17
CA GLY A 511 -1.72 17.96 -26.37
C GLY A 511 -2.37 17.32 -27.59
N ASN A 512 -2.02 17.79 -28.77
CA ASN A 512 -2.58 17.33 -30.03
C ASN A 512 -1.48 17.04 -31.07
N THR A 513 -1.75 16.09 -31.97
CA THR A 513 -0.91 15.84 -33.15
C THR A 513 -1.62 16.31 -34.41
N LYS A 514 -0.97 17.18 -35.18
CA LYS A 514 -1.51 17.69 -36.46
C LYS A 514 -0.57 17.41 -37.63
N TYR A 515 -1.15 17.33 -38.82
CA TYR A 515 -0.42 17.24 -40.07
C TYR A 515 -0.43 18.59 -40.78
N ASP A 516 0.74 19.22 -40.82
CA ASP A 516 1.02 20.48 -41.47
C ASP A 516 1.28 20.24 -42.97
N SER A 517 0.24 20.49 -43.77
CA SER A 517 0.23 20.19 -45.21
C SER A 517 0.80 21.34 -46.07
N ASN A 518 0.74 22.56 -45.55
CA ASN A 518 1.16 23.84 -46.15
C ASN A 518 2.55 24.31 -45.68
N ASN A 519 3.15 23.62 -44.71
CA ASN A 519 4.41 23.94 -44.06
C ASN A 519 4.45 25.34 -43.40
N ASP A 520 3.35 25.79 -42.79
CA ASP A 520 3.31 27.02 -42.00
C ASP A 520 3.27 26.80 -40.48
N GLY A 521 3.41 25.54 -40.05
CA GLY A 521 3.43 25.10 -38.66
C GLY A 521 2.04 24.70 -38.18
N CYS A 522 1.97 23.69 -37.32
CA CYS A 522 0.71 23.08 -36.89
C CYS A 522 -0.25 24.03 -36.17
N ASP A 523 -1.16 24.64 -36.92
CA ASP A 523 -2.16 25.58 -36.45
C ASP A 523 -3.56 24.94 -36.36
N ASP A 524 -4.58 25.71 -35.97
CA ASP A 524 -5.95 25.19 -35.78
C ASP A 524 -6.69 24.85 -37.08
N LEU A 525 -6.15 25.21 -38.24
CA LEU A 525 -6.68 24.88 -39.56
C LEU A 525 -6.08 23.59 -40.12
N ASP A 526 -4.98 23.08 -39.54
CA ASP A 526 -4.36 21.83 -39.93
C ASP A 526 -5.18 20.60 -39.53
N ILE A 527 -5.07 19.55 -40.34
CA ILE A 527 -5.81 18.31 -40.09
C ILE A 527 -5.18 17.55 -38.93
N ASN A 528 -6.03 16.99 -38.06
CA ASN A 528 -5.56 16.14 -36.97
C ASN A 528 -4.90 14.87 -37.54
N TYR A 529 -3.76 14.48 -36.97
CA TYR A 529 -3.15 13.19 -37.26
C TYR A 529 -3.83 12.13 -36.40
N SER A 530 -4.79 11.42 -37.00
CA SER A 530 -5.53 10.36 -36.32
C SER A 530 -4.63 9.17 -35.95
N ASN A 531 -4.90 8.54 -34.81
CA ASN A 531 -4.23 7.32 -34.37
C ASN A 531 -2.69 7.45 -34.20
N SER A 532 -2.19 8.63 -33.81
CA SER A 532 -0.78 8.82 -33.42
C SER A 532 -0.36 7.85 -32.32
N ASN A 533 0.75 7.15 -32.52
CA ASN A 533 1.37 6.32 -31.50
C ASN A 533 2.47 7.10 -30.77
N PHE A 534 2.55 6.94 -29.45
CA PHE A 534 3.58 7.53 -28.59
C PHE A 534 4.25 6.45 -27.76
N THR A 535 5.57 6.52 -27.65
CA THR A 535 6.33 5.80 -26.61
C THR A 535 6.56 6.74 -25.43
N ILE A 536 6.25 6.28 -24.22
CA ILE A 536 6.46 6.99 -22.96
C ILE A 536 7.47 6.21 -22.13
N SER A 537 8.53 6.87 -21.66
CA SER A 537 9.59 6.24 -20.85
C SER A 537 9.91 7.06 -19.63
N ASN A 538 10.03 6.43 -18.46
CA ASN A 538 10.56 7.06 -17.25
C ASN A 538 12.03 6.69 -16.96
N GLY A 539 12.71 6.09 -17.94
CA GLY A 539 14.09 5.59 -17.82
C GLY A 539 14.22 4.19 -17.22
N VAL A 540 13.17 3.65 -16.60
CA VAL A 540 13.13 2.28 -16.04
C VAL A 540 12.10 1.41 -16.77
N ALA A 541 10.91 1.95 -17.01
CA ALA A 541 9.80 1.31 -17.69
C ALA A 541 9.41 2.12 -18.93
N THR A 542 8.92 1.41 -19.94
CA THR A 542 8.41 1.98 -21.18
C THR A 542 6.97 1.52 -21.41
N GLY A 543 6.08 2.45 -21.75
CA GLY A 543 4.71 2.19 -22.19
C GLY A 543 4.45 2.85 -23.54
N SER A 544 3.31 2.52 -24.14
CA SER A 544 2.87 3.17 -25.38
C SER A 544 1.39 3.56 -25.30
N LEU A 545 1.05 4.66 -25.97
CA LEU A 545 -0.31 5.17 -26.13
C LEU A 545 -0.60 5.38 -27.61
N ILE A 546 -1.73 4.88 -28.10
CA ILE A 546 -2.26 5.25 -29.42
C ILE A 546 -3.52 6.08 -29.20
N VAL A 547 -3.52 7.31 -29.70
CA VAL A 547 -4.64 8.26 -29.56
C VAL A 547 -5.80 7.90 -30.47
N ASP A 548 -6.94 8.53 -30.24
CA ASP A 548 -8.11 8.38 -31.09
C ASP A 548 -8.00 9.14 -32.43
N THR A 549 -9.10 9.22 -33.17
CA THR A 549 -9.17 9.92 -34.46
C THR A 549 -9.05 11.43 -34.34
N SER A 550 -9.18 12.01 -33.14
CA SER A 550 -9.05 13.44 -32.90
C SER A 550 -7.60 13.92 -32.82
N GLY A 551 -6.63 12.99 -32.68
CA GLY A 551 -5.22 13.31 -32.53
C GLY A 551 -4.84 13.90 -31.17
N ASN A 552 -5.81 14.10 -30.27
CA ASN A 552 -5.57 14.58 -28.90
C ASN A 552 -5.05 13.43 -28.02
N TYR A 553 -4.08 13.74 -27.16
CA TYR A 553 -3.62 12.83 -26.13
C TYR A 553 -3.67 13.47 -24.75
N SER A 554 -3.88 12.62 -23.74
CA SER A 554 -3.76 12.95 -22.33
C SER A 554 -3.14 11.74 -21.62
N ILE A 555 -1.97 11.93 -21.04
CA ILE A 555 -1.12 10.87 -20.48
C ILE A 555 -0.95 11.16 -18.98
N PRO A 556 -1.60 10.36 -18.10
CA PRO A 556 -1.34 10.44 -16.67
C PRO A 556 0.00 9.76 -16.33
N VAL A 557 0.86 10.44 -15.59
CA VAL A 557 2.18 9.97 -15.15
C VAL A 557 2.40 10.23 -13.66
N GLN A 558 3.26 9.44 -13.02
CA GLN A 558 3.67 9.67 -11.62
C GLN A 558 4.77 10.75 -11.52
N GLY A 559 5.15 11.16 -10.30
CA GLY A 559 6.31 12.04 -10.12
C GLY A 559 7.60 11.43 -10.68
N GLY A 560 8.48 12.24 -11.28
CA GLY A 560 9.71 11.81 -11.93
C GLY A 560 9.90 12.37 -13.34
N ASN A 561 10.97 11.91 -14.01
CA ASN A 561 11.27 12.29 -15.40
C ASN A 561 10.56 11.37 -16.38
N HIS A 562 9.87 11.93 -17.37
CA HIS A 562 9.17 11.20 -18.42
C HIS A 562 9.54 11.75 -19.79
N THR A 563 9.93 10.87 -20.70
CA THR A 563 10.21 11.18 -22.11
C THR A 563 9.08 10.64 -22.98
N ILE A 564 8.48 11.51 -23.79
CA ILE A 564 7.45 11.18 -24.78
C ILE A 564 8.03 11.30 -26.18
N THR A 565 7.85 10.27 -27.00
CA THR A 565 8.37 10.16 -28.37
C THR A 565 7.27 9.68 -29.32
N PRO A 566 6.85 10.47 -30.32
CA PRO A 566 5.93 10.01 -31.35
C PRO A 566 6.55 8.90 -32.22
N VAL A 567 5.75 7.91 -32.58
CA VAL A 567 6.12 6.78 -33.43
C VAL A 567 5.25 6.81 -34.69
N LEU A 568 5.87 7.11 -35.83
CA LEU A 568 5.18 7.18 -37.13
C LEU A 568 5.04 5.79 -37.75
N GLU A 569 3.85 5.47 -38.28
CA GLU A 569 3.58 4.21 -39.01
C GLU A 569 4.57 4.04 -40.18
N ASN A 570 4.76 5.10 -40.97
CA ASN A 570 5.67 5.15 -42.12
C ASN A 570 6.72 6.26 -41.94
N PRO A 571 7.82 6.01 -41.20
CA PRO A 571 8.82 7.04 -40.88
C PRO A 571 9.62 7.54 -42.09
N SER A 572 9.52 6.86 -43.24
CA SER A 572 10.10 7.33 -44.52
C SER A 572 9.18 8.31 -45.26
N TYR A 573 7.89 8.40 -44.92
CA TYR A 573 6.90 9.23 -45.61
C TYR A 573 6.64 10.57 -44.91
N PHE A 574 6.95 10.65 -43.62
CA PHE A 574 6.64 11.79 -42.75
C PHE A 574 7.77 12.12 -41.79
N ASN A 575 7.86 13.39 -41.38
CA ASN A 575 8.73 13.88 -40.32
C ASN A 575 7.88 14.39 -39.14
N VAL A 576 8.40 14.39 -37.91
CA VAL A 576 7.70 14.91 -36.72
C VAL A 576 8.58 15.88 -35.91
N SER A 577 7.99 16.98 -35.43
CA SER A 577 8.65 18.01 -34.62
C SER A 577 7.78 18.43 -33.42
N PRO A 578 8.31 18.45 -32.18
CA PRO A 578 9.62 17.94 -31.80
C PRO A 578 9.70 16.42 -31.95
N SER A 579 10.91 15.87 -32.09
CA SER A 579 11.08 14.40 -32.22
C SER A 579 10.88 13.65 -30.91
N SER A 580 11.05 14.33 -29.77
CA SER A 580 10.73 13.86 -28.41
C SER A 580 10.76 15.02 -27.43
N VAL A 581 10.12 14.87 -26.27
CA VAL A 581 10.13 15.85 -25.17
C VAL A 581 10.34 15.13 -23.85
N THR A 582 11.11 15.70 -22.93
CA THR A 582 11.30 15.17 -21.57
C THR A 582 10.80 16.17 -20.54
N ILE A 583 9.91 15.72 -19.66
CA ILE A 583 9.20 16.51 -18.65
C ILE A 583 9.52 15.93 -17.26
N SER A 584 9.64 16.77 -16.24
CA SER A 584 9.91 16.33 -14.86
C SER A 584 8.87 16.88 -13.88
N PHE A 585 8.15 15.99 -13.19
CA PHE A 585 7.19 16.36 -12.16
C PHE A 585 7.73 16.05 -10.75
N PRO A 586 7.48 16.91 -9.75
CA PRO A 586 6.58 18.08 -9.74
C PRO A 586 7.22 19.41 -10.20
N SER A 587 8.44 19.42 -10.73
CA SER A 587 9.10 20.68 -11.11
C SER A 587 8.36 21.47 -12.21
N GLU A 588 7.62 20.77 -13.07
CA GLU A 588 6.78 21.35 -14.12
C GLU A 588 5.31 21.45 -13.67
N THR A 589 4.56 22.36 -14.29
CA THR A 589 3.12 22.54 -13.98
C THR A 589 2.29 21.45 -14.66
N SER A 590 1.33 20.87 -13.93
CA SER A 590 0.37 19.90 -14.46
C SER A 590 -1.02 20.53 -14.62
N PRO A 591 -1.73 20.34 -15.76
CA PRO A 591 -1.30 19.58 -16.93
C PRO A 591 -0.22 20.32 -17.76
N PHE A 592 0.75 19.57 -18.29
CA PHE A 592 1.76 20.09 -19.21
C PHE A 592 1.28 19.92 -20.67
N ASN A 593 1.17 21.02 -21.41
CA ASN A 593 0.70 21.00 -22.79
C ASN A 593 1.88 20.88 -23.78
N GLN A 594 1.82 19.89 -24.67
CA GLN A 594 2.82 19.65 -25.70
C GLN A 594 2.17 19.18 -27.01
N ASP A 595 2.30 19.95 -28.09
CA ASP A 595 1.81 19.50 -29.41
C ASP A 595 2.93 18.89 -30.25
N PHE A 596 2.57 18.00 -31.18
CA PHE A 596 3.50 17.37 -32.12
C PHE A 596 3.05 17.63 -33.56
N CYS A 597 3.98 18.13 -34.38
CA CYS A 597 3.68 18.53 -35.74
C CYS A 597 4.28 17.57 -36.76
N VAL A 598 3.45 17.01 -37.63
CA VAL A 598 3.82 16.05 -38.67
C VAL A 598 3.85 16.74 -40.03
N THR A 599 4.92 16.56 -40.79
CA THR A 599 5.08 17.14 -42.15
C THR A 599 5.44 16.05 -43.17
N ALA A 600 5.13 16.29 -44.45
CA ALA A 600 5.46 15.34 -45.52
C ALA A 600 6.98 15.22 -45.74
N ASN A 601 7.45 13.99 -46.01
CA ASN A 601 8.81 13.71 -46.45
C ASN A 601 8.82 13.20 -47.90
N GLY A 602 9.09 14.10 -48.85
CA GLY A 602 9.05 13.78 -50.28
C GLY A 602 7.64 13.51 -50.82
N ILE A 603 7.53 12.95 -52.02
CA ILE A 603 6.27 12.59 -52.67
C ILE A 603 6.09 11.07 -52.57
N LYS A 604 5.06 10.63 -51.85
CA LYS A 604 4.76 9.22 -51.56
C LYS A 604 3.26 8.97 -51.73
N ASN A 605 2.89 8.07 -52.65
CA ASN A 605 1.50 7.60 -52.78
C ASN A 605 1.43 6.19 -52.18
N ASP A 606 0.43 5.93 -51.34
CA ASP A 606 0.25 4.64 -50.67
C ASP A 606 -1.24 4.49 -50.30
N LEU A 607 -1.91 3.46 -50.81
CA LEU A 607 -3.31 3.15 -50.57
C LEU A 607 -3.44 1.77 -49.91
N GLU A 608 -4.29 1.66 -48.91
CA GLU A 608 -4.58 0.40 -48.22
C GLU A 608 -6.07 0.09 -48.30
N ILE A 609 -6.41 -1.20 -48.41
CA ILE A 609 -7.79 -1.67 -48.35
C ILE A 609 -7.91 -2.86 -47.41
N THR A 610 -9.04 -2.96 -46.70
CA THR A 610 -9.35 -4.09 -45.80
C THR A 610 -10.84 -4.40 -45.84
N ILE A 611 -11.19 -5.67 -45.68
CA ILE A 611 -12.57 -6.13 -45.54
C ILE A 611 -12.79 -6.57 -44.09
N ILE A 612 -13.77 -5.99 -43.42
CA ILE A 612 -14.11 -6.25 -42.02
C ILE A 612 -15.51 -6.90 -41.96
N PRO A 613 -15.65 -8.14 -41.49
CA PRO A 613 -16.96 -8.74 -41.23
C PRO A 613 -17.54 -8.16 -39.92
N ILE A 614 -18.60 -7.36 -40.03
CA ILE A 614 -19.28 -6.75 -38.88
C ILE A 614 -20.12 -7.81 -38.16
N GLN A 615 -20.79 -8.68 -38.93
CA GLN A 615 -21.56 -9.80 -38.39
C GLN A 615 -20.96 -11.15 -38.79
N VAL A 616 -21.30 -12.19 -38.02
CA VAL A 616 -20.98 -13.57 -38.39
C VAL A 616 -21.81 -13.99 -39.60
N ALA A 617 -21.17 -14.66 -40.57
CA ALA A 617 -21.90 -15.32 -41.63
C ALA A 617 -22.64 -16.55 -41.09
N ARG A 618 -23.96 -16.58 -41.25
CA ARG A 618 -24.82 -17.70 -40.85
C ARG A 618 -25.67 -18.14 -42.05
N PRO A 619 -25.87 -19.46 -42.27
CA PRO A 619 -26.69 -19.93 -43.37
C PRO A 619 -28.14 -19.41 -43.26
N GLY A 620 -28.65 -18.78 -44.31
CA GLY A 620 -30.04 -18.30 -44.40
C GLY A 620 -30.32 -16.95 -43.72
N PHE A 621 -29.28 -16.23 -43.30
CA PHE A 621 -29.39 -14.91 -42.67
C PHE A 621 -28.56 -13.87 -43.41
N ASP A 622 -28.87 -12.61 -43.15
CA ASP A 622 -28.08 -11.48 -43.61
C ASP A 622 -26.78 -11.39 -42.82
N SER A 623 -25.71 -10.99 -43.52
CA SER A 623 -24.37 -10.78 -42.98
C SER A 623 -23.85 -9.43 -43.45
N ASN A 624 -23.37 -8.63 -42.50
CA ASN A 624 -22.89 -7.28 -42.72
C ASN A 624 -21.36 -7.24 -42.81
N TYR A 625 -20.85 -6.51 -43.79
CA TYR A 625 -19.43 -6.30 -44.05
C TYR A 625 -19.15 -4.81 -44.22
N LYS A 626 -17.91 -4.43 -43.94
CA LYS A 626 -17.41 -3.09 -44.16
C LYS A 626 -16.09 -3.17 -44.92
N ILE A 627 -16.00 -2.49 -46.05
CA ILE A 627 -14.74 -2.27 -46.74
C ILE A 627 -14.18 -0.94 -46.26
N VAL A 628 -12.99 -0.96 -45.70
CA VAL A 628 -12.27 0.22 -45.23
C VAL A 628 -11.10 0.46 -46.18
N TYR A 629 -10.97 1.68 -46.69
CA TYR A 629 -9.82 2.05 -47.50
C TYR A 629 -9.23 3.38 -47.04
N LYS A 630 -7.90 3.45 -47.03
CA LYS A 630 -7.13 4.52 -46.39
C LYS A 630 -6.03 5.02 -47.32
N ASN A 631 -5.79 6.33 -47.30
CA ASN A 631 -4.59 6.91 -47.88
C ASN A 631 -3.47 6.97 -46.83
N LYS A 632 -2.46 6.10 -46.99
CA LYS A 632 -1.25 6.06 -46.16
C LYS A 632 -0.13 6.94 -46.72
N GLY A 633 -0.29 7.41 -47.95
CA GLY A 633 0.62 8.31 -48.62
C GLY A 633 0.49 9.74 -48.12
N ASN A 634 1.37 10.60 -48.62
CA ASN A 634 1.41 12.03 -48.29
C ASN A 634 0.90 12.91 -49.44
N GLN A 635 0.25 12.31 -50.44
CA GLN A 635 -0.35 12.98 -51.59
C GLN A 635 -1.86 12.69 -51.63
N LEU A 636 -2.64 13.60 -52.21
CA LEU A 636 -4.05 13.38 -52.47
C LEU A 636 -4.25 12.22 -53.47
N ALA A 637 -5.07 11.24 -53.10
CA ALA A 637 -5.25 10.02 -53.88
C ALA A 637 -6.61 9.96 -54.58
N ASN A 638 -6.61 9.39 -55.79
CA ASN A 638 -7.78 9.11 -56.61
C ASN A 638 -7.66 7.69 -57.17
N GLY A 639 -8.77 6.99 -57.36
CA GLY A 639 -8.70 5.61 -57.82
C GLY A 639 -10.05 4.90 -57.96
N THR A 640 -9.97 3.60 -58.18
CA THR A 640 -11.12 2.70 -58.29
C THR A 640 -10.93 1.52 -57.34
N LEU A 641 -12.01 1.13 -56.67
CA LEU A 641 -12.12 -0.02 -55.78
C LEU A 641 -12.98 -1.09 -56.44
N THR A 642 -12.54 -2.33 -56.39
CA THR A 642 -13.25 -3.51 -56.90
C THR A 642 -13.39 -4.53 -55.77
N PHE A 643 -14.60 -5.06 -55.58
CA PHE A 643 -14.91 -6.11 -54.60
C PHE A 643 -15.49 -7.34 -55.30
N SER A 644 -14.90 -8.52 -55.08
CA SER A 644 -15.33 -9.80 -55.63
C SER A 644 -15.87 -10.70 -54.52
N PHE A 645 -17.00 -11.35 -54.78
CA PHE A 645 -17.68 -12.31 -53.91
C PHE A 645 -18.21 -13.51 -54.72
N ASP A 646 -18.81 -14.51 -54.07
CA ASP A 646 -19.40 -15.67 -54.76
C ASP A 646 -20.93 -15.56 -54.83
N ASP A 647 -21.43 -14.96 -55.91
CA ASP A 647 -22.86 -14.73 -56.18
C ASP A 647 -23.70 -16.01 -56.33
N ILE A 648 -23.06 -17.19 -56.36
CA ILE A 648 -23.79 -18.46 -56.40
C ILE A 648 -24.34 -18.82 -55.00
N ILE A 649 -23.67 -18.37 -53.94
CA ILE A 649 -23.96 -18.77 -52.55
C ILE A 649 -24.38 -17.61 -51.64
N MET A 650 -24.39 -16.37 -52.16
CA MET A 650 -24.85 -15.19 -51.44
C MET A 650 -25.33 -14.10 -52.40
N ASP A 651 -26.32 -13.32 -51.97
CA ASP A 651 -26.93 -12.24 -52.75
C ASP A 651 -26.68 -10.87 -52.09
N LEU A 652 -26.34 -9.85 -52.88
CA LEU A 652 -26.21 -8.47 -52.37
C LEU A 652 -27.58 -7.88 -52.04
N ILE A 653 -27.77 -7.44 -50.79
CA ILE A 653 -28.98 -6.72 -50.33
C ILE A 653 -28.78 -5.21 -50.44
N SER A 654 -27.66 -4.69 -49.93
CA SER A 654 -27.39 -3.25 -49.94
C SER A 654 -25.91 -2.92 -49.95
N SER A 655 -25.59 -1.76 -50.53
CA SER A 655 -24.27 -1.12 -50.49
C SER A 655 -24.44 0.37 -50.20
N ILE A 656 -23.68 0.88 -49.24
CA ILE A 656 -23.65 2.30 -48.87
C ILE A 656 -22.19 2.76 -48.77
N PRO A 657 -21.70 3.66 -49.64
CA PRO A 657 -22.40 4.28 -50.78
C PRO A 657 -22.78 3.28 -51.88
N SER A 658 -23.73 3.66 -52.74
CA SER A 658 -24.14 2.84 -53.89
C SER A 658 -22.98 2.66 -54.87
N GLN A 659 -22.83 1.45 -55.40
CA GLN A 659 -21.82 1.09 -56.38
C GLN A 659 -21.97 1.84 -57.71
N ASP A 660 -20.84 2.21 -58.31
CA ASP A 660 -20.78 2.87 -59.63
C ASP A 660 -20.93 1.88 -60.78
N GLY A 661 -20.61 0.60 -60.55
CA GLY A 661 -20.80 -0.49 -61.50
C GLY A 661 -20.89 -1.85 -60.81
N SER A 662 -21.78 -2.72 -61.30
CA SER A 662 -21.96 -4.09 -60.80
C SER A 662 -21.91 -5.11 -61.94
N GLY A 663 -21.10 -6.16 -61.76
CA GLY A 663 -21.20 -7.42 -62.49
C GLY A 663 -21.87 -8.49 -61.63
N THR A 664 -22.01 -9.72 -62.14
CA THR A 664 -22.68 -10.82 -61.42
C THR A 664 -21.99 -11.10 -60.07
N ASN A 665 -20.66 -11.09 -60.01
CA ASN A 665 -19.90 -11.43 -58.80
C ASN A 665 -18.90 -10.33 -58.37
N ILE A 666 -19.07 -9.11 -58.90
CA ILE A 666 -18.11 -8.00 -58.71
C ILE A 666 -18.86 -6.68 -58.52
N LEU A 667 -18.44 -5.88 -57.53
CA LEU A 667 -18.90 -4.51 -57.28
C LEU A 667 -17.74 -3.52 -57.45
N ASN A 668 -18.02 -2.30 -57.93
CA ASN A 668 -17.01 -1.28 -58.16
C ASN A 668 -17.44 0.11 -57.67
N TRP A 669 -16.48 0.88 -57.14
CA TRP A 669 -16.65 2.26 -56.71
C TRP A 669 -15.44 3.09 -57.14
N ASN A 670 -15.66 4.30 -57.63
CA ASN A 670 -14.62 5.30 -57.87
C ASN A 670 -14.56 6.25 -56.69
N PHE A 671 -13.36 6.66 -56.32
CA PHE A 671 -13.15 7.69 -55.30
C PHE A 671 -12.19 8.77 -55.82
N SER A 672 -12.48 10.01 -55.42
CA SER A 672 -11.60 11.14 -55.64
C SER A 672 -11.28 11.86 -54.33
N ASP A 673 -10.21 12.64 -54.34
CA ASP A 673 -9.84 13.56 -53.26
C ASP A 673 -9.74 12.88 -51.89
N LEU A 674 -9.12 11.70 -51.83
CA LEU A 674 -8.82 11.03 -50.57
C LEU A 674 -7.54 11.65 -49.99
N ASN A 675 -7.69 12.46 -48.93
CA ASN A 675 -6.59 13.20 -48.30
C ASN A 675 -5.62 12.26 -47.56
N PRO A 676 -4.37 12.67 -47.31
CA PRO A 676 -3.46 11.92 -46.43
C PRO A 676 -4.12 11.59 -45.08
N PHE A 677 -3.96 10.35 -44.63
CA PHE A 677 -4.58 9.77 -43.42
C PHE A 677 -6.11 9.62 -43.44
N GLU A 678 -6.78 10.11 -44.48
CA GLU A 678 -8.23 9.96 -44.62
C GLU A 678 -8.57 8.49 -44.83
N THR A 679 -9.57 8.04 -44.08
CA THR A 679 -10.14 6.69 -44.17
C THR A 679 -11.60 6.82 -44.57
N ARG A 680 -12.02 6.05 -45.56
CA ARG A 680 -13.41 5.98 -46.01
C ARG A 680 -13.90 4.54 -45.95
N GLU A 681 -15.22 4.39 -45.83
CA GLU A 681 -15.86 3.11 -45.59
C GLU A 681 -16.99 2.85 -46.60
N ILE A 682 -17.19 1.59 -46.95
CA ILE A 682 -18.32 1.09 -47.73
C ILE A 682 -18.97 -0.04 -46.93
N ASN A 683 -20.22 0.13 -46.54
CA ASN A 683 -21.00 -0.87 -45.83
C ASN A 683 -21.77 -1.73 -46.83
N LEU A 684 -21.65 -3.05 -46.69
CA LEU A 684 -22.28 -4.06 -47.52
C LEU A 684 -23.12 -5.01 -46.67
N THR A 685 -24.29 -5.39 -47.18
CA THR A 685 -25.13 -6.43 -46.58
C THR A 685 -25.39 -7.50 -47.63
N PHE A 686 -25.08 -8.74 -47.30
CA PHE A 686 -25.33 -9.92 -48.13
C PHE A 686 -26.29 -10.87 -47.44
N ASN A 687 -27.24 -11.44 -48.18
CA ASN A 687 -27.99 -12.61 -47.73
C ASN A 687 -27.16 -13.86 -48.05
N ILE A 688 -26.90 -14.72 -47.05
CA ILE A 688 -26.17 -15.96 -47.27
C ILE A 688 -27.17 -17.10 -47.48
N ASN A 689 -26.97 -17.92 -48.52
CA ASN A 689 -27.87 -19.05 -48.79
C ASN A 689 -28.07 -19.93 -47.55
N SER A 690 -29.29 -20.37 -47.34
CA SER A 690 -29.66 -21.36 -46.33
C SER A 690 -29.21 -22.77 -46.73
N PRO A 691 -29.19 -23.72 -45.78
CA PRO A 691 -28.90 -25.13 -46.09
C PRO A 691 -29.97 -25.80 -46.98
N MET A 692 -31.08 -25.09 -47.26
CA MET A 692 -32.18 -25.55 -48.10
C MET A 692 -32.15 -24.97 -49.52
N GLU A 693 -31.24 -24.04 -49.80
CA GLU A 693 -31.02 -23.47 -51.13
C GLU A 693 -29.98 -24.27 -51.91
N THR A 694 -29.86 -24.04 -53.22
CA THR A 694 -28.92 -24.79 -54.08
C THR A 694 -28.09 -23.83 -54.93
N PRO A 695 -26.77 -23.71 -54.68
CA PRO A 695 -25.99 -24.47 -53.69
C PRO A 695 -26.26 -24.06 -52.23
N ALA A 696 -26.25 -25.05 -51.34
CA ALA A 696 -26.44 -24.86 -49.91
C ALA A 696 -25.15 -24.38 -49.25
N VAL A 697 -25.25 -23.44 -48.31
CA VAL A 697 -24.16 -23.07 -47.40
C VAL A 697 -24.43 -23.71 -46.04
N ASN A 698 -23.40 -24.29 -45.42
CA ASN A 698 -23.46 -24.98 -44.14
C ASN A 698 -22.43 -24.38 -43.17
N GLY A 699 -22.64 -24.61 -41.87
CA GLY A 699 -21.62 -24.28 -40.87
C GLY A 699 -20.32 -25.03 -41.14
N GLY A 700 -19.20 -24.30 -41.16
CA GLY A 700 -17.86 -24.80 -41.51
C GLY A 700 -17.40 -24.44 -42.93
N ASP A 701 -18.30 -23.97 -43.80
CA ASP A 701 -17.94 -23.51 -45.15
C ASP A 701 -17.15 -22.19 -45.08
N SER A 702 -16.29 -21.94 -46.07
CA SER A 702 -15.46 -20.72 -46.12
C SER A 702 -15.95 -19.79 -47.22
N LEU A 703 -16.37 -18.58 -46.83
CA LEU A 703 -16.71 -17.49 -47.74
C LEU A 703 -15.45 -16.69 -48.05
N VAL A 704 -15.11 -16.57 -49.33
CA VAL A 704 -13.91 -15.87 -49.79
C VAL A 704 -14.31 -14.58 -50.49
N TYR A 705 -13.76 -13.47 -50.02
CA TYR A 705 -13.97 -12.14 -50.58
C TYR A 705 -12.63 -11.55 -50.97
N THR A 706 -12.57 -10.83 -52.08
CA THR A 706 -11.36 -10.11 -52.47
C THR A 706 -11.70 -8.66 -52.79
N ALA A 707 -11.07 -7.72 -52.10
CA ALA A 707 -11.13 -6.30 -52.39
C ALA A 707 -9.80 -5.84 -52.96
N THR A 708 -9.82 -5.07 -54.03
CA THR A 708 -8.64 -4.47 -54.65
C THR A 708 -8.89 -2.98 -54.84
N ILE A 709 -7.91 -2.16 -54.49
CA ILE A 709 -7.89 -0.72 -54.74
C ILE A 709 -6.76 -0.39 -55.71
N VAL A 710 -7.04 0.48 -56.69
CA VAL A 710 -6.09 0.87 -57.72
C VAL A 710 -6.03 2.40 -57.80
N GLY A 711 -4.83 2.96 -57.67
CA GLY A 711 -4.56 4.39 -57.77
C GLY A 711 -3.29 4.72 -58.57
N ALA A 712 -2.57 5.76 -58.14
CA ALA A 712 -1.24 6.10 -58.68
C ALA A 712 -0.19 5.02 -58.34
N THR A 713 1.02 5.13 -58.90
CA THR A 713 2.11 4.22 -58.53
C THR A 713 2.37 4.29 -57.03
N ASP A 714 2.09 3.16 -56.38
CA ASP A 714 2.07 2.98 -54.94
C ASP A 714 3.43 2.51 -54.41
N GLU A 715 3.82 2.94 -53.22
CA GLU A 715 5.04 2.53 -52.52
C GLU A 715 4.90 1.13 -51.88
N THR A 716 3.70 0.68 -51.50
CA THR A 716 3.42 -0.64 -50.92
C THR A 716 2.35 -1.40 -51.72
N PRO A 717 2.61 -1.86 -52.96
CA PRO A 717 1.56 -2.48 -53.79
C PRO A 717 0.81 -3.70 -53.22
N ASN A 718 1.31 -4.33 -52.15
CA ASN A 718 0.72 -5.53 -51.56
C ASN A 718 -0.50 -5.25 -50.65
N ASP A 719 -0.60 -4.07 -50.03
CA ASP A 719 -1.76 -3.71 -49.18
C ASP A 719 -2.93 -3.10 -49.97
N ASN A 720 -2.74 -2.96 -51.29
CA ASN A 720 -3.78 -2.61 -52.26
C ASN A 720 -4.77 -3.75 -52.56
N THR A 721 -4.55 -4.95 -52.02
CA THR A 721 -5.49 -6.08 -52.16
C THR A 721 -5.64 -6.82 -50.84
N PHE A 722 -6.89 -7.08 -50.45
CA PHE A 722 -7.22 -7.82 -49.24
C PHE A 722 -8.13 -9.00 -49.57
N THR A 723 -7.81 -10.17 -49.03
CA THR A 723 -8.67 -11.37 -49.15
C THR A 723 -9.15 -11.79 -47.76
N LEU A 724 -10.47 -11.77 -47.57
CA LEU A 724 -11.12 -12.24 -46.34
C LEU A 724 -11.58 -13.69 -46.54
N ASN A 725 -11.15 -14.58 -45.63
CA ASN A 725 -11.62 -15.96 -45.56
C ASN A 725 -12.50 -16.13 -44.31
N GLN A 726 -13.81 -15.93 -44.44
CA GLN A 726 -14.74 -16.03 -43.32
C GLN A 726 -15.35 -17.43 -43.24
N THR A 727 -15.20 -18.09 -42.09
CA THR A 727 -15.90 -19.37 -41.84
C THR A 727 -17.36 -19.10 -41.44
N VAL A 728 -18.28 -19.82 -42.07
CA VAL A 728 -19.71 -19.80 -41.75
C VAL A 728 -19.95 -20.56 -40.45
N VAL A 729 -20.71 -19.97 -39.52
CA VAL A 729 -20.90 -20.52 -38.17
C VAL A 729 -22.37 -20.74 -37.85
N ASN A 730 -22.63 -21.66 -36.92
CA ASN A 730 -23.95 -21.88 -36.31
C ASN A 730 -23.95 -21.31 -34.87
N SER A 731 -25.12 -20.92 -34.35
CA SER A 731 -25.37 -20.32 -33.02
C SER A 731 -24.17 -20.37 -32.04
N PHE A 732 -23.37 -19.30 -32.05
CA PHE A 732 -22.21 -19.12 -31.18
C PHE A 732 -22.30 -17.76 -30.45
N ASP A 733 -21.49 -17.60 -29.39
CA ASP A 733 -21.41 -16.42 -28.53
C ASP A 733 -21.14 -15.14 -29.35
N PRO A 734 -21.95 -14.06 -29.19
CA PRO A 734 -21.75 -12.78 -29.90
C PRO A 734 -20.50 -12.02 -29.46
N ASN A 735 -19.90 -12.38 -28.31
CA ASN A 735 -18.63 -11.83 -27.83
C ASN A 735 -17.45 -12.71 -28.29
N ASP A 736 -16.86 -12.39 -29.43
CA ASP A 736 -15.84 -13.24 -30.04
C ASP A 736 -14.62 -12.47 -30.57
N LYS A 737 -13.57 -13.23 -30.87
CA LYS A 737 -12.36 -12.77 -31.50
C LYS A 737 -12.03 -13.65 -32.71
N THR A 738 -11.73 -13.02 -33.83
CA THR A 738 -11.45 -13.69 -35.10
C THR A 738 -10.20 -13.14 -35.77
N CYS A 739 -9.35 -14.02 -36.31
CA CYS A 739 -8.25 -13.67 -37.22
C CYS A 739 -8.77 -13.69 -38.68
N LEU A 740 -8.63 -12.59 -39.41
CA LEU A 740 -9.27 -12.42 -40.72
C LEU A 740 -8.58 -13.20 -41.85
N GLU A 741 -7.30 -13.55 -41.67
CA GLU A 741 -6.57 -14.44 -42.58
C GLU A 741 -7.04 -15.90 -42.49
N GLY A 742 -7.79 -16.25 -41.45
CA GLY A 742 -8.35 -17.57 -41.20
C GLY A 742 -7.44 -18.48 -40.36
N ASN A 743 -7.70 -19.79 -40.42
CA ASN A 743 -7.04 -20.79 -39.58
C ASN A 743 -5.60 -21.11 -40.03
N THR A 744 -5.18 -20.65 -41.20
CA THR A 744 -3.85 -20.89 -41.76
C THR A 744 -3.32 -19.69 -42.52
N ILE A 745 -2.03 -19.40 -42.37
CA ILE A 745 -1.31 -18.43 -43.22
C ILE A 745 -0.15 -19.11 -43.97
N SER A 746 0.21 -18.55 -45.13
CA SER A 746 1.36 -19.02 -45.91
C SER A 746 2.68 -18.63 -45.23
N PRO A 747 3.81 -19.31 -45.53
CA PRO A 747 5.11 -18.94 -45.01
C PRO A 747 5.57 -17.53 -45.44
N GLU A 748 5.01 -16.99 -46.51
CA GLU A 748 5.31 -15.64 -47.03
C GLU A 748 4.67 -14.53 -46.18
N MET A 749 3.63 -14.86 -45.40
CA MET A 749 3.00 -13.93 -44.45
C MET A 749 3.74 -13.85 -43.10
N VAL A 750 4.83 -14.60 -42.91
CA VAL A 750 5.64 -14.55 -41.69
C VAL A 750 6.49 -13.28 -41.69
N GLY A 751 6.37 -12.48 -40.63
CA GLY A 751 6.96 -11.14 -40.56
C GLY A 751 6.02 -10.02 -41.03
N GLU A 752 4.89 -10.39 -41.63
CA GLU A 752 3.88 -9.47 -42.14
C GLU A 752 2.70 -9.30 -41.16
N TYR A 753 1.81 -8.36 -41.49
CA TYR A 753 0.61 -8.07 -40.71
C TYR A 753 -0.42 -9.19 -40.82
N VAL A 754 -1.03 -9.49 -39.67
CA VAL A 754 -2.29 -10.23 -39.58
C VAL A 754 -3.34 -9.36 -38.90
N HIS A 755 -4.61 -9.58 -39.24
CA HIS A 755 -5.73 -8.73 -38.83
C HIS A 755 -6.67 -9.47 -37.89
N TYR A 756 -7.10 -8.76 -36.85
CA TYR A 756 -8.03 -9.26 -35.85
C TYR A 756 -9.24 -8.35 -35.73
N VAL A 757 -10.39 -8.97 -35.48
CA VAL A 757 -11.61 -8.29 -35.03
C VAL A 757 -12.04 -8.91 -33.72
N ILE A 758 -12.38 -8.06 -32.75
CA ILE A 758 -13.03 -8.43 -31.50
C ILE A 758 -14.41 -7.77 -31.50
N ARG A 759 -15.47 -8.56 -31.34
CA ARG A 759 -16.84 -8.09 -31.21
C ARG A 759 -17.31 -8.24 -29.78
N PHE A 760 -18.17 -7.31 -29.35
CA PHE A 760 -18.75 -7.30 -28.02
C PHE A 760 -20.22 -6.88 -28.09
N GLU A 761 -21.04 -7.45 -27.23
CA GLU A 761 -22.47 -7.16 -27.12
C GLU A 761 -22.86 -7.00 -25.64
N ASN A 762 -23.52 -5.89 -25.30
CA ASN A 762 -24.06 -5.67 -23.97
C ASN A 762 -25.35 -6.48 -23.80
N THR A 763 -25.23 -7.64 -23.16
CA THR A 763 -26.35 -8.51 -22.79
C THR A 763 -26.90 -8.21 -21.38
N GLY A 764 -26.50 -7.08 -20.79
CA GLY A 764 -26.94 -6.62 -19.47
C GLY A 764 -28.39 -6.13 -19.45
N THR A 765 -28.78 -5.49 -18.34
CA THR A 765 -30.13 -4.92 -18.16
C THR A 765 -30.14 -3.39 -18.14
N PHE A 766 -28.98 -2.77 -18.37
CA PHE A 766 -28.77 -1.33 -18.40
C PHE A 766 -27.63 -0.97 -19.36
N ALA A 767 -27.57 0.29 -19.79
CA ALA A 767 -26.54 0.76 -20.71
C ALA A 767 -25.16 0.77 -20.02
N ALA A 768 -24.12 0.28 -20.71
CA ALA A 768 -22.76 0.28 -20.21
C ALA A 768 -22.08 1.61 -20.57
N GLU A 769 -21.65 2.36 -19.56
CA GLU A 769 -21.03 3.68 -19.77
C GLU A 769 -19.66 3.52 -20.43
N ASN A 770 -18.88 2.52 -19.99
CA ASN A 770 -17.52 2.25 -20.45
C ASN A 770 -17.33 0.78 -20.84
N VAL A 771 -16.52 0.52 -21.87
CA VAL A 771 -16.13 -0.84 -22.28
C VAL A 771 -14.61 -0.92 -22.41
N VAL A 772 -13.98 -1.92 -21.81
CA VAL A 772 -12.54 -2.17 -21.94
C VAL A 772 -12.31 -3.55 -22.52
N ILE A 773 -11.52 -3.63 -23.59
CA ILE A 773 -11.10 -4.90 -24.18
C ILE A 773 -9.62 -5.09 -23.88
N ALA A 774 -9.31 -6.02 -22.98
CA ALA A 774 -7.94 -6.36 -22.62
C ALA A 774 -7.48 -7.64 -23.35
N ASP A 775 -6.39 -7.52 -24.09
CA ASP A 775 -5.79 -8.58 -24.89
C ASP A 775 -4.33 -8.80 -24.47
N VAL A 776 -4.00 -10.01 -24.02
CA VAL A 776 -2.63 -10.37 -23.65
C VAL A 776 -1.96 -11.02 -24.85
N ILE A 777 -1.17 -10.23 -25.57
CA ILE A 777 -0.46 -10.66 -26.78
C ILE A 777 0.73 -11.53 -26.41
N ASP A 778 0.91 -12.63 -27.14
CA ASP A 778 2.12 -13.46 -27.03
C ASP A 778 3.30 -12.74 -27.69
N ALA A 779 4.10 -12.06 -26.85
CA ALA A 779 5.30 -11.33 -27.27
C ALA A 779 6.40 -12.23 -27.86
N THR A 780 6.26 -13.56 -27.82
CA THR A 780 7.15 -14.49 -28.54
C THR A 780 6.74 -14.69 -30.00
N LYS A 781 5.50 -14.36 -30.36
CA LYS A 781 4.92 -14.57 -31.70
C LYS A 781 4.64 -13.27 -32.45
N PHE A 782 4.43 -12.17 -31.74
CA PHE A 782 4.09 -10.87 -32.31
C PHE A 782 5.06 -9.77 -31.92
N GLU A 783 5.12 -8.74 -32.75
CA GLU A 783 5.83 -7.49 -32.45
C GLU A 783 4.84 -6.44 -31.94
N ILE A 784 4.70 -6.34 -30.60
CA ILE A 784 3.64 -5.54 -29.94
C ILE A 784 3.58 -4.07 -30.38
N ASN A 785 4.74 -3.46 -30.61
CA ASN A 785 4.85 -2.04 -31.01
C ASN A 785 4.37 -1.76 -32.44
N THR A 786 4.06 -2.81 -33.21
CA THR A 786 3.51 -2.70 -34.58
C THR A 786 1.99 -2.75 -34.60
N LEU A 787 1.32 -2.83 -33.44
CA LEU A 787 -0.13 -2.85 -33.38
C LEU A 787 -0.70 -1.52 -33.89
N ILE A 788 -1.58 -1.62 -34.88
CA ILE A 788 -2.26 -0.46 -35.49
C ILE A 788 -3.77 -0.74 -35.50
N PRO A 789 -4.57 0.07 -34.80
CA PRO A 789 -6.02 -0.03 -34.91
C PRO A 789 -6.48 0.34 -36.33
N GLN A 790 -7.51 -0.33 -36.83
CA GLN A 790 -8.00 -0.21 -38.21
C GLN A 790 -9.39 0.45 -38.28
N SER A 791 -10.33 -0.03 -37.45
CA SER A 791 -11.70 0.48 -37.40
C SER A 791 -12.34 0.03 -36.08
N SER A 792 -13.37 0.74 -35.63
CA SER A 792 -14.17 0.38 -34.46
C SER A 792 -15.60 0.90 -34.62
N SER A 793 -16.50 0.39 -33.78
CA SER A 793 -17.88 0.89 -33.71
C SER A 793 -18.00 2.23 -32.95
N HIS A 794 -17.08 2.50 -32.02
CA HIS A 794 -17.10 3.66 -31.13
C HIS A 794 -15.69 4.26 -30.99
N ASN A 795 -15.57 5.50 -30.51
CA ASN A 795 -14.26 6.10 -30.22
C ASN A 795 -13.58 5.37 -29.04
N PHE A 796 -12.28 5.13 -29.17
CA PHE A 796 -11.44 4.49 -28.14
C PHE A 796 -10.01 5.03 -28.23
N PHE A 797 -9.26 4.82 -27.15
CA PHE A 797 -7.80 4.90 -27.17
C PHE A 797 -7.19 3.55 -26.79
N THR A 798 -5.94 3.33 -27.17
CA THR A 798 -5.25 2.07 -26.87
C THR A 798 -4.12 2.29 -25.88
N ARG A 799 -4.11 1.53 -24.78
CA ARG A 799 -3.04 1.52 -23.78
C ARG A 799 -2.27 0.20 -23.86
N ILE A 800 -0.94 0.28 -23.96
CA ILE A 800 -0.07 -0.91 -24.02
C ILE A 800 0.91 -0.87 -22.84
N ASN A 801 0.85 -1.89 -21.98
CA ASN A 801 1.76 -2.09 -20.86
C ASN A 801 2.39 -3.49 -20.93
N GLY A 802 3.68 -3.55 -21.28
CA GLY A 802 4.37 -4.82 -21.53
C GLY A 802 3.78 -5.54 -22.74
N ASN A 803 3.14 -6.68 -22.52
CA ASN A 803 2.46 -7.47 -23.55
C ASN A 803 0.92 -7.42 -23.46
N LYS A 804 0.37 -6.56 -22.59
CA LYS A 804 -1.07 -6.36 -22.43
C LYS A 804 -1.49 -5.13 -23.24
N VAL A 805 -2.44 -5.32 -24.15
CA VAL A 805 -3.08 -4.27 -24.95
C VAL A 805 -4.48 -4.06 -24.41
N GLU A 806 -4.87 -2.81 -24.20
CA GLU A 806 -6.19 -2.44 -23.71
C GLU A 806 -6.81 -1.42 -24.66
N PHE A 807 -7.94 -1.78 -25.29
CA PHE A 807 -8.77 -0.85 -26.06
C PHE A 807 -9.85 -0.32 -25.12
N ILE A 808 -9.82 0.99 -24.83
CA ILE A 808 -10.63 1.62 -23.79
C ILE A 808 -11.64 2.55 -24.46
N PHE A 809 -12.92 2.20 -24.34
CA PHE A 809 -14.07 2.95 -24.84
C PHE A 809 -14.73 3.67 -23.66
N GLU A 810 -14.53 4.96 -23.55
CA GLU A 810 -15.10 5.76 -22.45
C GLU A 810 -16.37 6.49 -22.89
N ASN A 811 -17.37 6.51 -22.00
CA ASN A 811 -18.63 7.24 -22.17
C ASN A 811 -19.38 6.92 -23.47
N ILE A 812 -19.29 5.67 -23.95
CA ILE A 812 -20.01 5.24 -25.16
C ILE A 812 -21.49 5.00 -24.89
N ASN A 813 -21.85 4.76 -23.62
CA ASN A 813 -23.22 4.54 -23.17
C ASN A 813 -23.95 3.48 -24.02
N LEU A 814 -23.28 2.33 -24.18
CA LEU A 814 -23.70 1.25 -25.04
C LEU A 814 -25.01 0.66 -24.52
N PRO A 815 -26.12 0.77 -25.26
CA PRO A 815 -27.43 0.35 -24.77
C PRO A 815 -27.53 -1.18 -24.68
N PHE A 816 -28.64 -1.68 -24.14
CA PHE A 816 -28.89 -3.11 -23.90
C PHE A 816 -30.10 -3.63 -24.70
N ASP A 817 -30.61 -2.84 -25.65
CA ASP A 817 -31.65 -3.29 -26.58
C ASP A 817 -31.04 -4.11 -27.72
N ASP A 818 -31.76 -5.16 -28.14
CA ASP A 818 -31.33 -6.14 -29.15
C ASP A 818 -30.95 -5.53 -30.52
N GLU A 819 -31.24 -4.26 -30.78
CA GLU A 819 -30.99 -3.61 -32.08
C GLU A 819 -29.70 -2.77 -32.09
N ASN A 820 -29.19 -2.30 -30.94
CA ASN A 820 -28.06 -1.35 -30.86
C ASN A 820 -27.03 -1.66 -29.77
N ASN A 821 -27.08 -2.84 -29.15
CA ASN A 821 -26.23 -3.23 -28.03
C ASN A 821 -24.85 -3.79 -28.45
N ASP A 822 -24.48 -3.73 -29.73
CA ASP A 822 -23.28 -4.33 -30.30
C ASP A 822 -22.15 -3.31 -30.55
N GLY A 823 -20.92 -3.83 -30.57
CA GLY A 823 -19.73 -3.06 -30.86
C GLY A 823 -18.56 -3.93 -31.32
N TYR A 824 -17.54 -3.30 -31.89
CA TYR A 824 -16.34 -4.00 -32.33
C TYR A 824 -15.09 -3.12 -32.30
N VAL A 825 -13.92 -3.77 -32.25
CA VAL A 825 -12.61 -3.19 -32.56
C VAL A 825 -11.85 -4.09 -33.52
N ALA A 826 -11.29 -3.50 -34.56
CA ALA A 826 -10.45 -4.15 -35.55
C ALA A 826 -9.03 -3.57 -35.48
N PHE A 827 -8.01 -4.42 -35.51
CA PHE A 827 -6.61 -4.01 -35.49
C PHE A 827 -5.72 -4.98 -36.26
N LYS A 828 -4.55 -4.51 -36.70
CA LYS A 828 -3.50 -5.32 -37.31
C LYS A 828 -2.24 -5.33 -36.46
N ILE A 829 -1.48 -6.42 -36.51
CA ILE A 829 -0.21 -6.57 -35.78
C ILE A 829 0.75 -7.47 -36.57
N LYS A 830 2.04 -7.16 -36.60
CA LYS A 830 3.04 -8.00 -37.28
C LYS A 830 3.34 -9.26 -36.50
N THR A 831 3.39 -10.38 -37.21
CA THR A 831 4.01 -11.60 -36.72
C THR A 831 5.53 -11.44 -36.66
N LYS A 832 6.22 -12.15 -35.77
CA LYS A 832 7.68 -12.14 -35.78
C LYS A 832 8.21 -12.86 -37.01
N SER A 833 9.27 -12.31 -37.62
CA SER A 833 9.94 -12.89 -38.79
C SER A 833 10.60 -14.27 -38.55
N ASN A 834 10.64 -14.75 -37.30
CA ASN A 834 11.26 -16.02 -36.93
C ASN A 834 10.26 -17.19 -36.78
N LEU A 835 8.99 -17.01 -37.13
CA LEU A 835 8.01 -18.11 -37.11
C LEU A 835 8.35 -19.16 -38.19
N LEU A 836 8.22 -20.44 -37.85
CA LEU A 836 8.49 -21.57 -38.75
C LEU A 836 7.19 -22.26 -39.18
N VAL A 837 7.22 -22.97 -40.31
CA VAL A 837 6.12 -23.84 -40.73
C VAL A 837 5.74 -24.83 -39.61
N GLY A 838 4.45 -24.93 -39.31
CA GLY A 838 3.88 -25.69 -38.19
C GLY A 838 3.77 -24.89 -36.88
N ASN A 839 4.33 -23.68 -36.79
CA ASN A 839 4.08 -22.80 -35.64
C ASN A 839 2.63 -22.33 -35.67
N THR A 840 2.01 -22.32 -34.50
CA THR A 840 0.65 -21.82 -34.30
C THR A 840 0.70 -20.65 -33.33
N PHE A 841 -0.05 -19.60 -33.62
CA PHE A 841 -0.29 -18.50 -32.69
C PHE A 841 -1.77 -18.49 -32.32
N THR A 842 -2.03 -18.36 -31.03
CA THR A 842 -3.38 -18.37 -30.46
C THR A 842 -3.63 -17.06 -29.73
N ASN A 843 -4.86 -16.56 -29.80
CA ASN A 843 -5.22 -15.32 -29.15
C ASN A 843 -6.67 -15.35 -28.60
N LYS A 844 -6.90 -14.71 -27.46
CA LYS A 844 -8.20 -14.49 -26.79
C LYS A 844 -8.20 -13.12 -26.11
N ALA A 845 -9.36 -12.49 -25.95
CA ALA A 845 -9.51 -11.22 -25.28
C ALA A 845 -10.50 -11.30 -24.12
N ASN A 846 -10.38 -10.36 -23.18
CA ASN A 846 -11.28 -10.17 -22.05
C ASN A 846 -12.03 -8.85 -22.24
N ILE A 847 -13.36 -8.87 -22.30
CA ILE A 847 -14.21 -7.71 -22.52
C ILE A 847 -14.89 -7.33 -21.20
N TYR A 848 -14.58 -6.17 -20.66
CA TYR A 848 -15.17 -5.61 -19.43
C TYR A 848 -16.21 -4.57 -19.79
N PHE A 849 -17.40 -4.67 -19.19
CA PHE A 849 -18.44 -3.64 -19.25
C PHE A 849 -18.52 -2.96 -17.89
N ASP A 850 -18.22 -1.68 -17.84
CA ASP A 850 -18.04 -0.89 -16.61
C ASP A 850 -17.10 -1.59 -15.61
N TYR A 851 -17.60 -1.94 -14.43
CA TYR A 851 -16.85 -2.60 -13.36
C TYR A 851 -17.17 -4.10 -13.22
N ASN A 852 -17.84 -4.69 -14.23
CA ASN A 852 -18.23 -6.11 -14.21
C ASN A 852 -17.07 -7.05 -14.57
N PHE A 853 -17.24 -8.35 -14.28
CA PHE A 853 -16.32 -9.38 -14.74
C PHE A 853 -16.18 -9.43 -16.26
N PRO A 854 -15.00 -9.79 -16.78
CA PRO A 854 -14.79 -9.84 -18.20
C PRO A 854 -15.51 -11.04 -18.83
N ILE A 855 -16.18 -10.79 -19.94
CA ILE A 855 -16.58 -11.84 -20.87
C ILE A 855 -15.33 -12.24 -21.66
N ILE A 856 -14.94 -13.51 -21.57
CA ILE A 856 -13.76 -14.04 -22.25
C ILE A 856 -14.19 -14.53 -23.63
N THR A 857 -13.55 -14.03 -24.69
CA THR A 857 -13.85 -14.47 -26.06
C THR A 857 -13.44 -15.93 -26.29
N ASN A 858 -13.88 -16.50 -27.40
CA ASN A 858 -13.26 -17.72 -27.95
C ASN A 858 -11.74 -17.56 -28.15
N THR A 859 -11.05 -18.70 -28.22
CA THR A 859 -9.64 -18.75 -28.63
C THR A 859 -9.55 -18.89 -30.14
N THR A 860 -9.05 -17.87 -30.83
CA THR A 860 -8.71 -17.96 -32.26
C THR A 860 -7.30 -18.51 -32.44
N SER A 861 -7.08 -19.33 -33.46
CA SER A 861 -5.82 -20.03 -33.69
C SER A 861 -5.49 -20.07 -35.18
N THR A 862 -4.29 -19.63 -35.53
CA THR A 862 -3.80 -19.66 -36.92
C THR A 862 -2.44 -20.35 -36.98
N THR A 863 -2.30 -21.29 -37.92
CA THR A 863 -1.07 -22.07 -38.12
C THR A 863 -0.34 -21.66 -39.40
N VAL A 864 0.98 -21.52 -39.33
CA VAL A 864 1.81 -21.32 -40.53
C VAL A 864 1.89 -22.65 -41.29
N THR A 865 1.26 -22.72 -42.46
CA THR A 865 1.26 -23.94 -43.29
C THR A 865 1.72 -23.62 -44.70
N ALA A 866 2.61 -24.43 -45.26
CA ALA A 866 2.87 -24.41 -46.69
C ALA A 866 1.63 -24.97 -47.41
N LEU A 867 0.99 -24.18 -48.27
CA LEU A 867 -0.08 -24.66 -49.15
C LEU A 867 0.51 -25.75 -50.06
N SER A 868 0.06 -26.98 -49.89
CA SER A 868 0.53 -28.12 -50.67
C SER A 868 -0.17 -28.16 -52.03
N ASN A 869 0.54 -27.78 -53.09
CA ASN A 869 0.48 -28.49 -54.35
C ASN A 869 1.92 -28.90 -54.70
N GLN A 870 2.26 -30.19 -54.57
CA GLN A 870 3.56 -30.66 -55.05
C GLN A 870 3.52 -30.71 -56.59
N ASP A 871 4.31 -29.87 -57.25
CA ASP A 871 4.62 -30.06 -58.67
C ASP A 871 5.52 -31.28 -58.83
N PHE A 872 5.09 -32.24 -59.66
CA PHE A 872 5.91 -33.40 -60.01
C PHE A 872 6.79 -33.10 -61.23
N ASP A 873 7.97 -33.70 -61.30
CA ASP A 873 8.75 -33.75 -62.54
C ASP A 873 8.11 -34.75 -63.53
N PHE A 874 7.83 -34.27 -64.75
CA PHE A 874 7.01 -35.01 -65.72
C PHE A 874 7.73 -36.26 -66.22
N GLU A 875 9.03 -36.16 -66.53
CA GLU A 875 9.77 -37.28 -67.15
C GLU A 875 10.02 -38.45 -66.20
N THR A 876 10.05 -38.20 -64.89
CA THR A 876 10.22 -39.22 -63.86
C THR A 876 8.93 -39.99 -63.59
N ASN A 877 7.76 -39.36 -63.72
CA ASN A 877 6.47 -39.90 -63.27
C ASN A 877 5.48 -40.24 -64.40
N PHE A 878 5.63 -39.62 -65.57
CA PHE A 878 4.76 -39.79 -66.72
C PHE A 878 5.58 -40.01 -68.00
N THR A 879 4.99 -40.68 -68.99
CA THR A 879 5.53 -40.74 -70.35
C THR A 879 4.46 -40.42 -71.36
N LEU A 880 4.83 -39.54 -72.31
CA LEU A 880 3.95 -39.04 -73.36
C LEU A 880 4.36 -39.65 -74.72
N PHE A 881 3.45 -40.35 -75.41
CA PHE A 881 3.77 -40.93 -76.72
C PHE A 881 2.54 -41.16 -77.63
N PRO A 882 2.70 -41.09 -78.97
CA PRO A 882 3.89 -40.64 -79.69
C PRO A 882 4.06 -39.11 -79.62
N ASN A 883 5.31 -38.64 -79.52
CA ASN A 883 5.65 -37.22 -79.63
C ASN A 883 6.79 -37.10 -80.66
N PRO A 884 6.52 -36.61 -81.90
CA PRO A 884 5.34 -35.86 -82.32
C PRO A 884 4.05 -36.70 -82.47
N ALA A 885 2.89 -36.13 -82.16
CA ALA A 885 1.56 -36.75 -82.23
C ALA A 885 0.79 -36.31 -83.48
N LYS A 886 0.01 -37.22 -84.09
CA LYS A 886 -0.84 -36.92 -85.25
C LYS A 886 -2.32 -36.76 -84.86
N ASP A 887 -2.96 -37.83 -84.43
CA ASP A 887 -4.40 -37.78 -84.10
C ASP A 887 -4.68 -38.06 -82.61
N VAL A 888 -3.81 -38.83 -81.95
CA VAL A 888 -3.94 -39.22 -80.54
C VAL A 888 -2.58 -39.14 -79.85
N ILE A 889 -2.58 -38.75 -78.58
CA ILE A 889 -1.42 -38.75 -77.69
C ILE A 889 -1.75 -39.49 -76.40
N ASN A 890 -0.85 -40.37 -75.95
CA ASN A 890 -1.09 -41.23 -74.78
C ASN A 890 -0.23 -40.79 -73.60
N ILE A 891 -0.79 -40.90 -72.40
CA ILE A 891 -0.13 -40.63 -71.13
C ILE A 891 -0.11 -41.92 -70.32
N LYS A 892 1.10 -42.41 -70.04
CA LYS A 892 1.31 -43.56 -69.16
C LYS A 892 1.98 -43.14 -67.86
N THR A 893 1.39 -43.50 -66.73
CA THR A 893 1.94 -43.28 -65.39
C THR A 893 3.00 -44.35 -65.07
N LYS A 894 4.09 -43.95 -64.41
CA LYS A 894 5.18 -44.85 -63.98
C LYS A 894 5.01 -45.38 -62.55
N SER A 895 4.05 -44.84 -61.80
CA SER A 895 3.69 -45.17 -60.41
C SER A 895 2.16 -45.23 -60.26
N GLU A 896 1.66 -45.85 -59.17
CA GLU A 896 0.22 -45.94 -58.85
C GLU A 896 -0.33 -44.55 -58.42
N MET A 897 -0.77 -43.77 -59.41
CA MET A 897 -1.39 -42.46 -59.26
C MET A 897 -2.58 -42.34 -60.21
N ASP A 898 -3.65 -41.70 -59.76
CA ASP A 898 -4.88 -41.55 -60.53
C ASP A 898 -4.86 -40.20 -61.28
N VAL A 899 -5.05 -40.24 -62.60
CA VAL A 899 -5.09 -39.03 -63.43
C VAL A 899 -6.52 -38.49 -63.45
N ASN A 900 -6.73 -37.36 -62.79
CA ASN A 900 -8.04 -36.72 -62.65
C ASN A 900 -8.43 -35.95 -63.91
N SER A 901 -7.49 -35.16 -64.45
CA SER A 901 -7.72 -34.37 -65.66
C SER A 901 -6.44 -34.02 -66.39
N VAL A 902 -6.55 -33.70 -67.68
CA VAL A 902 -5.43 -33.25 -68.51
C VAL A 902 -5.84 -32.01 -69.30
N SER A 903 -5.00 -30.99 -69.27
CA SER A 903 -5.20 -29.72 -70.00
C SER A 903 -4.08 -29.48 -71.00
N ILE A 904 -4.42 -29.02 -72.21
CA ILE A 904 -3.48 -28.66 -73.27
C ILE A 904 -3.51 -27.15 -73.49
N TYR A 905 -2.33 -26.54 -73.55
CA TYR A 905 -2.11 -25.12 -73.68
C TYR A 905 -1.35 -24.79 -74.98
N ASN A 906 -1.65 -23.64 -75.59
CA ASN A 906 -0.79 -23.09 -76.65
C ASN A 906 0.50 -22.49 -76.05
N THR A 907 1.41 -22.04 -76.90
CA THR A 907 2.67 -21.39 -76.49
C THR A 907 2.49 -20.04 -75.80
N LEU A 908 1.27 -19.49 -75.76
CA LEU A 908 0.91 -18.25 -75.05
C LEU A 908 0.28 -18.54 -73.67
N GLY A 909 0.19 -19.81 -73.25
CA GLY A 909 -0.37 -20.21 -71.96
C GLY A 909 -1.91 -20.27 -71.93
N GLN A 910 -2.59 -20.17 -73.07
CA GLN A 910 -4.05 -20.27 -73.13
C GLN A 910 -4.47 -21.73 -73.24
N ILE A 911 -5.46 -22.15 -72.43
CA ILE A 911 -6.06 -23.49 -72.47
C ILE A 911 -6.81 -23.65 -73.79
N ILE A 912 -6.44 -24.67 -74.57
CA ILE A 912 -7.11 -25.03 -75.82
C ILE A 912 -8.09 -26.18 -75.61
N MET A 913 -7.77 -27.09 -74.68
CA MET A 913 -8.56 -28.28 -74.43
C MET A 913 -8.31 -28.76 -73.00
N THR A 914 -9.36 -29.20 -72.32
CA THR A 914 -9.29 -29.92 -71.05
C THR A 914 -10.16 -31.16 -71.14
N THR A 915 -9.61 -32.30 -70.75
CA THR A 915 -10.32 -33.58 -70.68
C THR A 915 -10.30 -34.09 -69.25
N ILE A 916 -11.47 -34.47 -68.75
CA ILE A 916 -11.66 -35.06 -67.43
C ILE A 916 -11.81 -36.56 -67.66
N HIS A 917 -10.91 -37.37 -67.10
CA HIS A 917 -10.78 -38.83 -67.34
C HIS A 917 -10.47 -39.22 -68.80
N ALA A 918 -9.19 -39.46 -69.10
CA ALA A 918 -8.79 -40.13 -70.34
C ALA A 918 -9.11 -41.64 -70.24
N GLU A 919 -10.11 -42.15 -70.97
CA GLU A 919 -10.36 -43.60 -71.04
C GLU A 919 -9.07 -44.31 -71.50
N ASN A 920 -8.45 -45.08 -70.60
CA ASN A 920 -7.16 -45.77 -70.77
C ASN A 920 -5.93 -44.87 -71.08
N GLY A 921 -5.97 -43.58 -70.78
CA GLY A 921 -4.84 -42.67 -70.95
C GLY A 921 -4.62 -42.15 -72.38
N GLU A 922 -5.58 -42.32 -73.29
CA GLU A 922 -5.53 -41.77 -74.65
C GLU A 922 -6.21 -40.39 -74.75
N ILE A 923 -5.58 -39.43 -75.42
CA ILE A 923 -6.10 -38.06 -75.61
C ILE A 923 -6.14 -37.73 -77.10
N ASN A 924 -7.34 -37.41 -77.61
CA ASN A 924 -7.53 -37.05 -79.01
C ASN A 924 -7.10 -35.61 -79.27
N VAL A 925 -6.08 -35.43 -80.11
CA VAL A 925 -5.48 -34.13 -80.47
C VAL A 925 -5.67 -33.80 -81.96
N SER A 926 -6.50 -34.55 -82.69
CA SER A 926 -6.74 -34.39 -84.14
C SER A 926 -7.26 -32.99 -84.53
N ASN A 927 -8.00 -32.34 -83.62
CA ASN A 927 -8.57 -31.01 -83.84
C ASN A 927 -7.57 -29.86 -83.62
N LEU A 928 -6.34 -30.14 -83.17
CA LEU A 928 -5.29 -29.12 -82.98
C LEU A 928 -4.55 -28.87 -84.30
N GLN A 929 -4.20 -27.60 -84.56
CA GLN A 929 -3.35 -27.24 -85.70
C GLN A 929 -1.90 -27.69 -85.48
N THR A 930 -1.15 -27.93 -86.56
CA THR A 930 0.28 -28.29 -86.51
C THR A 930 1.08 -27.25 -85.71
N GLY A 931 1.79 -27.65 -84.65
CA GLY A 931 2.44 -26.71 -83.74
C GLY A 931 2.97 -27.34 -82.45
N SER A 932 3.64 -26.54 -81.61
CA SER A 932 4.08 -26.94 -80.27
C SER A 932 3.00 -26.59 -79.24
N TYR A 933 2.72 -27.53 -78.33
CA TYR A 933 1.75 -27.37 -77.25
C TYR A 933 2.34 -27.85 -75.94
N PHE A 934 1.81 -27.35 -74.82
CA PHE A 934 2.10 -27.86 -73.48
C PHE A 934 0.91 -28.67 -72.99
N ILE A 935 1.17 -29.76 -72.28
CA ILE A 935 0.17 -30.63 -71.70
C ILE A 935 0.43 -30.76 -70.21
N THR A 936 -0.53 -30.38 -69.39
CA THR A 936 -0.48 -30.47 -67.93
C THR A 936 -1.41 -31.57 -67.47
N VAL A 937 -0.86 -32.52 -66.73
CA VAL A 937 -1.57 -33.66 -66.13
C VAL A 937 -1.80 -33.35 -64.66
N PHE A 938 -3.05 -33.45 -64.23
CA PHE A 938 -3.47 -33.26 -62.84
C PHE A 938 -3.86 -34.62 -62.26
N THR A 939 -3.27 -34.98 -61.12
CA THR A 939 -3.55 -36.22 -60.39
C THR A 939 -4.13 -35.94 -59.01
N ASP A 940 -4.50 -37.01 -58.30
CA ASP A 940 -4.92 -36.97 -56.90
C ASP A 940 -3.83 -36.45 -55.93
N LYS A 941 -2.58 -36.33 -56.40
CA LYS A 941 -1.42 -35.97 -55.56
C LYS A 941 -0.69 -34.69 -56.00
N GLY A 942 -1.07 -34.05 -57.11
CA GLY A 942 -0.40 -32.85 -57.65
C GLY A 942 -0.50 -32.73 -59.18
N SER A 943 0.33 -31.86 -59.79
CA SER A 943 0.32 -31.60 -61.24
C SER A 943 1.71 -31.66 -61.87
N SER A 944 1.77 -31.88 -63.18
CA SER A 944 3.02 -31.84 -63.95
C SER A 944 2.78 -31.44 -65.40
N THR A 945 3.72 -30.72 -66.01
CA THR A 945 3.58 -30.20 -67.39
C THR A 945 4.71 -30.70 -68.31
N ALA A 946 4.36 -31.12 -69.52
CA ALA A 946 5.30 -31.48 -70.59
C ALA A 946 4.97 -30.79 -71.92
N LYS A 947 5.95 -30.74 -72.82
CA LYS A 947 5.78 -30.19 -74.18
C LYS A 947 5.61 -31.32 -75.20
N PHE A 948 4.66 -31.16 -76.13
CA PHE A 948 4.53 -32.05 -77.30
C PHE A 948 4.33 -31.29 -78.60
N ILE A 949 4.62 -31.97 -79.72
CA ILE A 949 4.49 -31.42 -81.07
C ILE A 949 3.35 -32.12 -81.79
N LYS A 950 2.36 -31.35 -82.26
CA LYS A 950 1.31 -31.81 -83.18
C LYS A 950 1.81 -31.70 -84.62
N GLN A 951 1.74 -32.79 -85.37
CA GLN A 951 2.03 -32.83 -86.81
C GLN A 951 0.84 -32.43 -87.66
#